data_AF-A0A316UKW0-F1
#
_entry.id   AF-A0A316UKW0-F1
#
_cell.length_a   1.000
_cell.length_b   1.000
_cell.length_c   1.000
_cell.angle_alpha   90.00
_cell.angle_beta   90.00
_cell.angle_gamma   90.00
#
_symmetry.space_group_name_H-M   'P 1'
#
loop_
_entity.id
_entity.type
_entity.pdbx_description
1 polymer ?
#
loop_
_entity_poly.entity_id
_entity_poly.type
_entity_poly.pdbx_seq_one_letter_code
_entity_poly.pdbx_strand_id
1 'polypeptide(L)'
;MSPAVASSSSSSSRKPPLRVAIIGGGPSGLVTAKTLLDGASRWREEGFEVEVSLFEQEKEVGGTFRYRSYAHASLVSSKQLTSFSDFRMPFAHNDHLTLPEYCDYLSAYAQHFRLPERCKRWALGTRVVQVRRAREEEDGNHVVTWQGGEVESAHFDALALCTGLHVEPSVPEIPGLPHVSTAGAKGSKRGEKEQEYTPPNLTPDQARITTLHSATFKDPAIFTGKRVLIMGTGETGMDLSYLAVKARASSIVLCTRGGFLSFPAVLSDFTVLGQRFEGKLPIDGLISNLCETAYVHPWIGASRLRWFVSDFGLRNVVLPALTGTKAGCSQWVGELPPEKQGRAYVFLNKSAKAMPYINRPYKKRSRWAERFAEYLNPPDYTEEEVGIDLAPFPSHVTPEGEVVFTRNGRKEDLRMREKLREEPFKPDVAVYATGYSQSFPFLTDDYPLPREADVRGVWKRDDPSVAFIGFTRPGVGAIPPQAEMCAQLWSLVLAGKLSPPRGKGHYNLLQPAEARITYGVDYSAYVSQLARDMHSDPGLWELWRDYGVKTMLCYALGAAFTVFYRLEGPWKDARVKETVERELWDTIVRRGVGGNLMMGVIPMIFYGWLNALAWLLEQVLHLALLPARVLGVVEKESAPPAALVDVRKRR
;
A
#
# COMPACT_ATOMS: atom_id res chain seq x y z
N MET A 1 -46.70 -31.14 54.03
CA MET A 1 -45.57 -31.25 53.09
C MET A 1 -45.86 -30.34 51.90
N SER A 2 -45.26 -29.16 51.89
CA SER A 2 -45.22 -28.25 50.74
C SER A 2 -43.77 -27.80 50.63
N PRO A 3 -43.07 -28.02 49.51
CA PRO A 3 -41.68 -27.62 49.39
C PRO A 3 -41.61 -26.12 49.08
N ALA A 4 -40.76 -25.42 49.82
CA ALA A 4 -40.44 -24.02 49.61
C ALA A 4 -39.69 -23.84 48.28
N VAL A 5 -40.14 -22.90 47.47
CA VAL A 5 -39.46 -22.46 46.26
C VAL A 5 -38.27 -21.60 46.67
N ALA A 6 -37.06 -22.15 46.53
CA ALA A 6 -35.83 -21.39 46.65
C ALA A 6 -35.68 -20.48 45.42
N SER A 7 -35.77 -19.17 45.62
CA SER A 7 -35.42 -18.18 44.61
C SER A 7 -33.92 -18.17 44.40
N SER A 8 -33.43 -18.91 43.42
CA SER A 8 -32.05 -18.77 42.93
C SER A 8 -31.94 -17.44 42.19
N SER A 9 -31.33 -16.45 42.85
CA SER A 9 -30.85 -15.22 42.23
C SER A 9 -29.83 -15.56 41.13
N SER A 10 -30.25 -15.46 39.87
CA SER A 10 -29.33 -15.52 38.73
C SER A 10 -28.53 -14.22 38.68
N SER A 11 -27.42 -14.15 39.41
CA SER A 11 -26.39 -13.14 39.15
C SER A 11 -25.82 -13.41 37.75
N SER A 12 -26.17 -12.58 36.76
CA SER A 12 -25.53 -12.66 35.45
C SER A 12 -24.05 -12.30 35.63
N SER A 13 -23.18 -13.31 35.57
CA SER A 13 -21.74 -13.09 35.56
C SER A 13 -21.38 -12.41 34.23
N ARG A 14 -21.30 -11.07 34.23
CA ARG A 14 -20.74 -10.33 33.10
C ARG A 14 -19.33 -10.86 32.82
N LYS A 15 -19.07 -11.26 31.58
CA LYS A 15 -17.71 -11.64 31.14
C LYS A 15 -16.77 -10.44 31.38
N PRO A 16 -15.52 -10.68 31.82
CA PRO A 16 -14.55 -9.61 31.94
C PRO A 16 -14.29 -8.96 30.57
N PRO A 17 -13.93 -7.67 30.54
CA PRO A 17 -13.66 -6.98 29.29
C PRO A 17 -12.42 -7.56 28.61
N LEU A 18 -12.46 -7.66 27.28
CA LEU A 18 -11.35 -8.14 26.47
C LEU A 18 -10.20 -7.12 26.48
N ARG A 19 -9.03 -7.49 26.98
CA ARG A 19 -7.84 -6.61 27.02
C ARG A 19 -7.07 -6.73 25.71
N VAL A 20 -6.93 -5.63 24.99
CA VAL A 20 -6.25 -5.60 23.69
C VAL A 20 -5.04 -4.66 23.76
N ALA A 21 -3.86 -5.19 23.45
CA ALA A 21 -2.64 -4.40 23.26
C ALA A 21 -2.48 -4.01 21.78
N ILE A 22 -2.25 -2.73 21.51
CA ILE A 22 -1.95 -2.20 20.18
C ILE A 22 -0.51 -1.70 20.17
N ILE A 23 0.34 -2.27 19.31
CA ILE A 23 1.75 -1.90 19.19
C ILE A 23 1.94 -1.02 17.95
N GLY A 24 2.10 0.27 18.16
CA GLY A 24 2.28 1.31 17.14
C GLY A 24 1.14 2.33 17.12
N GLY A 25 1.47 3.62 17.17
CA GLY A 25 0.59 4.79 17.10
C GLY A 25 0.58 5.48 15.73
N GLY A 26 0.87 4.72 14.66
CA GLY A 26 0.64 5.14 13.28
C GLY A 26 -0.84 5.05 12.87
N PRO A 27 -1.20 5.37 11.61
CA PRO A 27 -2.59 5.36 11.15
C PRO A 27 -3.30 4.01 11.38
N SER A 28 -2.59 2.89 11.18
CA SER A 28 -3.10 1.54 11.44
C SER A 28 -3.44 1.30 12.91
N GLY A 29 -2.64 1.81 13.84
CA GLY A 29 -2.89 1.70 15.27
C GLY A 29 -4.07 2.56 15.73
N LEU A 30 -4.10 3.82 15.28
CA LEU A 30 -5.18 4.77 15.60
C LEU A 30 -6.54 4.25 15.14
N VAL A 31 -6.63 3.74 13.91
CA VAL A 31 -7.89 3.22 13.39
C VAL A 31 -8.29 1.91 14.06
N THR A 32 -7.33 1.07 14.45
CA THR A 32 -7.61 -0.16 15.22
C THR A 32 -8.18 0.17 16.60
N ALA A 33 -7.54 1.09 17.32
CA ALA A 33 -8.03 1.55 18.64
C ALA A 33 -9.44 2.10 18.53
N LYS A 34 -9.66 3.00 17.57
CA LYS A 34 -10.98 3.59 17.31
C LYS A 34 -12.01 2.52 17.01
N THR A 35 -11.71 1.58 16.12
CA THR A 35 -12.67 0.57 15.65
C THR A 35 -13.07 -0.39 16.77
N LEU A 36 -12.13 -0.84 17.59
CA LEU A 36 -12.43 -1.68 18.76
C LEU A 36 -13.31 -0.96 19.77
N LEU A 37 -12.97 0.28 20.11
CA LEU A 37 -13.71 1.08 21.09
C LEU A 37 -15.14 1.40 20.60
N ASP A 38 -15.30 1.68 19.32
CA ASP A 38 -16.61 1.90 18.70
C ASP A 38 -17.42 0.61 18.62
N GLY A 39 -16.78 -0.53 18.32
CA GLY A 39 -17.41 -1.84 18.39
C GLY A 39 -17.96 -2.14 19.79
N ALA A 40 -17.15 -1.89 20.83
CA ALA A 40 -17.58 -2.04 22.23
C ALA A 40 -18.71 -1.09 22.61
N SER A 41 -18.75 0.12 22.03
CA SER A 41 -19.87 1.04 22.25
C SER A 41 -21.15 0.58 21.54
N ARG A 42 -21.03 0.00 20.35
CA ARG A 42 -22.15 -0.50 19.53
C ARG A 42 -22.75 -1.80 20.07
N TRP A 43 -21.93 -2.72 20.54
CA TRP A 43 -22.34 -4.07 20.96
C TRP A 43 -22.28 -4.26 22.48
N ARG A 44 -22.32 -3.17 23.25
CA ARG A 44 -22.27 -3.19 24.72
C ARG A 44 -23.39 -4.02 25.33
N GLU A 45 -24.62 -3.86 24.83
CA GLU A 45 -25.80 -4.59 25.30
C GLU A 45 -25.71 -6.09 25.03
N GLU A 46 -24.94 -6.46 24.00
CA GLU A 46 -24.67 -7.84 23.61
C GLU A 46 -23.46 -8.42 24.37
N GLY A 47 -22.92 -7.68 25.34
CA GLY A 47 -21.86 -8.13 26.24
C GLY A 47 -20.44 -8.00 25.70
N PHE A 48 -20.22 -7.28 24.59
CA PHE A 48 -18.88 -7.02 24.09
C PHE A 48 -18.28 -5.78 24.78
N GLU A 49 -17.38 -6.01 25.73
CA GLU A 49 -16.60 -4.97 26.40
C GLU A 49 -15.11 -5.15 26.07
N VAL A 50 -14.39 -4.06 25.84
CA VAL A 50 -12.97 -4.08 25.46
C VAL A 50 -12.19 -3.00 26.21
N GLU A 51 -10.98 -3.33 26.65
CA GLU A 51 -10.01 -2.41 27.19
C GLU A 51 -8.82 -2.30 26.24
N VAL A 52 -8.65 -1.15 25.60
CA VAL A 52 -7.57 -0.92 24.64
C VAL A 52 -6.38 -0.24 25.31
N SER A 53 -5.19 -0.80 25.14
CA SER A 53 -3.90 -0.19 25.51
C SER A 53 -3.04 0.01 24.28
N LEU A 54 -2.69 1.25 23.96
CA LEU A 54 -1.84 1.60 22.82
C LEU A 54 -0.44 1.96 23.30
N PHE A 55 0.57 1.39 22.65
CA PHE A 55 1.99 1.63 22.89
C PHE A 55 2.65 2.17 21.63
N GLU A 56 3.19 3.39 21.68
CA GLU A 56 3.95 4.02 20.61
C GLU A 56 5.36 4.34 21.11
N GLN A 57 6.37 3.88 20.36
CA GLN A 57 7.77 4.06 20.70
C GLN A 57 8.18 5.54 20.66
N GLU A 58 7.59 6.31 19.76
CA GLU A 58 7.91 7.72 19.57
C GLU A 58 7.02 8.65 20.42
N LYS A 59 7.41 9.92 20.56
CA LYS A 59 6.72 10.88 21.44
C LYS A 59 5.33 11.29 20.95
N GLU A 60 5.06 11.17 19.66
CA GLU A 60 3.83 11.63 19.02
C GLU A 60 3.30 10.60 18.03
N VAL A 61 2.00 10.67 17.76
CA VAL A 61 1.33 9.83 16.76
C VAL A 61 1.75 10.19 15.32
N GLY A 62 1.59 9.22 14.42
CA GLY A 62 1.83 9.38 12.98
C GLY A 62 2.92 8.46 12.42
N GLY A 63 3.81 7.94 13.28
CA GLY A 63 4.79 6.92 12.91
C GLY A 63 5.68 7.33 11.73
N THR A 64 5.70 6.52 10.67
CA THR A 64 6.54 6.75 9.47
C THR A 64 6.36 8.14 8.85
N PHE A 65 5.14 8.69 8.84
CA PHE A 65 4.85 9.98 8.20
C PHE A 65 5.51 11.17 8.95
N ARG A 66 5.73 11.05 10.26
CA ARG A 66 6.40 12.06 11.08
C ARG A 66 7.91 11.86 11.15
N TYR A 67 8.36 10.63 11.42
CA TYR A 67 9.76 10.38 11.79
C TYR A 67 10.65 9.90 10.63
N ARG A 68 10.08 9.24 9.62
CA ARG A 68 10.82 8.56 8.52
C ARG A 68 10.58 9.23 7.16
N SER A 69 10.44 10.54 7.20
CA SER A 69 10.18 11.42 6.06
C SER A 69 11.39 12.28 5.68
N TYR A 70 11.35 12.88 4.49
CA TYR A 70 12.32 13.86 3.99
C TYR A 70 11.63 15.18 3.62
N ALA A 71 12.42 16.25 3.49
CA ALA A 71 11.90 17.57 3.15
C ALA A 71 11.09 17.55 1.83
N HIS A 72 9.97 18.28 1.82
CA HIS A 72 9.06 18.41 0.68
C HIS A 72 8.39 17.11 0.19
N ALA A 73 8.44 16.04 0.98
CA ALA A 73 7.66 14.84 0.69
C ALA A 73 6.15 15.12 0.75
N SER A 74 5.42 14.59 -0.23
CA SER A 74 3.97 14.63 -0.30
C SER A 74 3.41 13.23 -0.48
N LEU A 75 2.17 13.01 -0.06
CA LEU A 75 1.48 11.78 -0.35
C LEU A 75 1.28 11.62 -1.87
N VAL A 76 1.44 10.39 -2.36
CA VAL A 76 1.22 10.01 -3.77
C VAL A 76 -0.21 9.48 -4.02
N SER A 77 -0.98 9.37 -2.95
CA SER A 77 -2.41 9.03 -2.97
C SER A 77 -3.22 10.27 -2.66
N SER A 78 -4.41 10.36 -3.26
CA SER A 78 -5.31 11.48 -3.08
C SER A 78 -5.93 11.49 -1.67
N LYS A 79 -6.39 12.65 -1.22
CA LYS A 79 -7.11 12.80 0.06
C LYS A 79 -8.38 11.95 0.07
N GLN A 80 -9.04 11.82 -1.09
CA GLN A 80 -10.27 11.05 -1.24
C GLN A 80 -10.02 9.57 -0.93
N LEU A 81 -8.88 9.05 -1.35
CA LEU A 81 -8.52 7.67 -1.08
C LEU A 81 -7.82 7.47 0.28
N THR A 82 -7.04 8.45 0.76
CA THR A 82 -6.20 8.26 1.97
C THR A 82 -6.94 8.52 3.28
N SER A 83 -7.96 9.37 3.26
CA SER A 83 -8.73 9.70 4.47
C SER A 83 -9.56 8.50 4.93
N PHE A 84 -9.71 8.33 6.25
CA PHE A 84 -10.60 7.33 6.85
C PHE A 84 -12.04 7.55 6.42
N SER A 85 -12.84 6.49 6.41
CA SER A 85 -14.19 6.54 5.83
C SER A 85 -15.20 7.34 6.65
N ASP A 86 -14.97 7.53 7.95
CA ASP A 86 -15.84 8.30 8.87
C ASP A 86 -15.23 9.61 9.37
N PHE A 87 -14.05 9.98 8.87
CA PHE A 87 -13.41 11.26 9.18
C PHE A 87 -12.71 11.81 7.94
N ARG A 88 -13.38 12.75 7.27
CA ARG A 88 -12.94 13.30 5.98
C ARG A 88 -12.21 14.61 6.16
N MET A 89 -11.26 14.88 5.26
CA MET A 89 -10.60 16.18 5.22
C MET A 89 -11.51 17.25 4.61
N PRO A 90 -11.32 18.53 4.99
CA PRO A 90 -12.09 19.62 4.40
C PRO A 90 -11.97 19.68 2.87
N PHE A 91 -13.05 20.10 2.21
CA PHE A 91 -13.14 20.16 0.76
C PHE A 91 -12.09 21.09 0.13
N ALA A 92 -11.72 22.17 0.82
CA ALA A 92 -10.76 23.18 0.36
C ALA A 92 -9.29 22.71 0.31
N HIS A 93 -8.92 21.60 0.97
CA HIS A 93 -7.55 21.10 0.92
C HIS A 93 -7.16 20.60 -0.47
N ASN A 94 -5.87 20.66 -0.76
CA ASN A 94 -5.27 20.07 -1.96
C ASN A 94 -5.51 18.55 -2.02
N ASP A 95 -5.60 18.00 -3.24
CA ASP A 95 -5.86 16.56 -3.41
C ASP A 95 -4.68 15.69 -2.95
N HIS A 96 -3.44 16.20 -3.01
CA HIS A 96 -2.25 15.54 -2.47
C HIS A 96 -1.70 16.35 -1.30
N LEU A 97 -1.62 15.72 -0.14
CA LEU A 97 -1.25 16.37 1.11
C LEU A 97 0.25 16.32 1.34
N THR A 98 0.76 17.34 2.01
CA THR A 98 2.10 17.28 2.61
C THR A 98 2.08 16.35 3.83
N LEU A 99 3.26 15.85 4.22
CA LEU A 99 3.37 14.98 5.38
C LEU A 99 2.97 15.64 6.72
N PRO A 100 3.32 16.93 6.98
CA PRO A 100 2.86 17.62 8.17
C PRO A 100 1.33 17.72 8.23
N GLU A 101 0.67 18.12 7.13
CA GLU A 101 -0.80 18.18 7.05
C GLU A 101 -1.45 16.83 7.34
N TYR A 102 -0.84 15.74 6.86
CA TYR A 102 -1.35 14.40 7.15
C TYR A 102 -1.15 14.00 8.63
N CYS A 103 -0.04 14.40 9.25
CA CYS A 103 0.17 14.16 10.69
C CYS A 103 -0.81 14.98 11.55
N ASP A 104 -1.14 16.20 11.13
CA ASP A 104 -2.15 17.04 11.78
C ASP A 104 -3.53 16.41 11.65
N TYR A 105 -3.87 15.86 10.48
CA TYR A 105 -5.08 15.07 10.29
C TYR A 105 -5.16 13.85 11.21
N LEU A 106 -4.08 13.08 11.36
CA LEU A 106 -4.05 11.92 12.27
C LEU A 106 -4.21 12.33 13.74
N SER A 107 -3.63 13.47 14.11
CA SER A 107 -3.77 14.05 15.45
C SER A 107 -5.21 14.52 15.69
N ALA A 108 -5.81 15.20 14.71
CA ALA A 108 -7.21 15.61 14.72
C ALA A 108 -8.17 14.41 14.78
N TYR A 109 -7.86 13.30 14.07
CA TYR A 109 -8.61 12.05 14.16
C TYR A 109 -8.59 11.48 15.58
N ALA A 110 -7.41 11.40 16.20
CA ALA A 110 -7.28 10.88 17.56
C ALA A 110 -8.03 11.74 18.60
N GLN A 111 -8.01 13.07 18.43
CA GLN A 111 -8.75 14.01 19.28
C GLN A 111 -10.26 13.94 19.04
N HIS A 112 -10.71 13.90 17.78
CA HIS A 112 -12.13 13.87 17.41
C HIS A 112 -12.86 12.67 18.04
N PHE A 113 -12.23 11.50 18.00
CA PHE A 113 -12.77 10.27 18.61
C PHE A 113 -12.37 10.08 20.08
N ARG A 114 -11.67 11.06 20.67
CA ARG A 114 -11.19 11.05 22.06
C ARG A 114 -10.44 9.77 22.42
N LEU A 115 -9.62 9.28 21.50
CA LEU A 115 -8.89 8.01 21.67
C LEU A 115 -7.98 8.01 22.91
N PRO A 116 -7.25 9.10 23.23
CA PRO A 116 -6.41 9.14 24.42
C PRO A 116 -7.21 8.98 25.73
N GLU A 117 -8.46 9.46 25.76
CA GLU A 117 -9.34 9.42 26.93
C GLU A 117 -10.10 8.09 27.04
N ARG A 118 -10.43 7.46 25.90
CA ARG A 118 -11.16 6.20 25.84
C ARG A 118 -10.28 4.96 25.98
N CYS A 119 -8.99 5.06 25.65
CA CYS A 119 -8.05 3.96 25.86
C CYS A 119 -7.73 3.84 27.35
N LYS A 120 -7.66 2.60 27.86
CA LYS A 120 -7.20 2.33 29.22
C LYS A 120 -5.77 2.82 29.45
N ARG A 121 -4.94 2.68 28.42
CA ARG A 121 -3.57 3.19 28.41
C ARG A 121 -3.25 3.79 27.05
N TRP A 122 -2.79 5.04 27.06
CA TRP A 122 -2.30 5.76 25.88
C TRP A 122 -0.82 6.11 26.10
N ALA A 123 0.05 5.14 25.82
CA ALA A 123 1.48 5.23 26.13
C ALA A 123 2.27 5.69 24.90
N LEU A 124 2.62 6.97 24.85
CA LEU A 124 3.56 7.53 23.88
C LEU A 124 4.99 7.52 24.47
N GLY A 125 6.02 7.51 23.62
CA GLY A 125 7.42 7.44 24.04
C GLY A 125 7.80 6.12 24.72
N THR A 126 7.02 5.06 24.48
CA THR A 126 7.09 3.78 25.18
C THR A 126 7.34 2.65 24.19
N ARG A 127 8.54 2.05 24.27
CA ARG A 127 8.94 0.96 23.36
C ARG A 127 8.53 -0.39 23.92
N VAL A 128 7.81 -1.20 23.15
CA VAL A 128 7.63 -2.62 23.47
C VAL A 128 8.95 -3.36 23.24
N VAL A 129 9.44 -4.03 24.28
CA VAL A 129 10.73 -4.74 24.26
C VAL A 129 10.56 -6.24 24.09
N GLN A 130 9.46 -6.80 24.61
CA GLN A 130 9.18 -8.23 24.53
C GLN A 130 7.69 -8.51 24.57
N VAL A 131 7.26 -9.51 23.81
CA VAL A 131 5.93 -10.10 23.81
C VAL A 131 6.12 -11.61 23.84
N ARG A 132 5.50 -12.26 24.82
CA ARG A 132 5.50 -13.72 24.97
C ARG A 132 4.09 -14.23 25.20
N ARG A 133 3.83 -15.51 24.93
CA ARG A 133 2.59 -16.14 25.37
C ARG A 133 2.52 -16.20 26.89
N ALA A 134 1.29 -16.09 27.39
CA ALA A 134 0.99 -16.39 28.78
C ALA A 134 1.13 -17.90 29.02
N ARG A 135 1.59 -18.28 30.21
CA ARG A 135 1.61 -19.68 30.66
C ARG A 135 0.19 -20.11 31.08
N GLU A 136 -0.07 -21.42 31.17
CA GLU A 136 -1.41 -21.94 31.53
C GLU A 136 -1.95 -21.41 32.87
N GLU A 137 -1.06 -21.00 33.77
CA GLU A 137 -1.38 -20.44 35.09
C GLU A 137 -1.55 -18.90 35.08
N GLU A 138 -1.23 -18.24 33.96
CA GLU A 138 -1.28 -16.78 33.81
C GLU A 138 -2.60 -16.34 33.16
N ASP A 139 -3.07 -15.16 33.55
CA ASP A 139 -4.28 -14.57 32.98
C ASP A 139 -4.02 -14.02 31.55
N GLY A 140 -4.98 -14.20 30.65
CA GLY A 140 -4.88 -13.80 29.23
C GLY A 140 -4.04 -14.71 28.35
N ASN A 141 -3.83 -14.30 27.09
CA ASN A 141 -3.09 -15.07 26.09
C ASN A 141 -1.65 -14.57 25.90
N HIS A 142 -1.38 -13.33 26.27
CA HIS A 142 -0.13 -12.64 25.95
C HIS A 142 0.37 -11.82 27.13
N VAL A 143 1.68 -11.78 27.30
CA VAL A 143 2.37 -10.87 28.22
C VAL A 143 3.22 -9.92 27.40
N VAL A 144 2.90 -8.63 27.47
CA VAL A 144 3.60 -7.56 26.76
C VAL A 144 4.45 -6.81 27.78
N THR A 145 5.74 -6.65 27.47
CA THR A 145 6.72 -5.92 28.28
C THR A 145 7.18 -4.70 27.50
N TRP A 146 7.16 -3.53 28.14
CA TRP A 146 7.51 -2.25 27.51
C TRP A 146 8.41 -1.41 28.40
N GLN A 147 9.05 -0.42 27.79
CA GLN A 147 9.98 0.50 28.41
C GLN A 147 9.68 1.94 27.93
N GLY A 148 9.09 2.74 28.83
CA GLY A 148 8.95 4.21 28.70
C GLY A 148 9.72 4.97 29.77
N GLY A 149 10.46 4.25 30.61
CA GLY A 149 11.19 4.68 31.78
C GLY A 149 11.64 3.41 32.51
N GLU A 150 10.88 2.99 33.50
CA GLU A 150 10.98 1.64 34.08
C GLU A 150 10.41 0.58 33.11
N VAL A 151 10.83 -0.67 33.31
CA VAL A 151 10.34 -1.81 32.53
C VAL A 151 9.09 -2.34 33.22
N GLU A 152 7.97 -2.29 32.51
CA GLU A 152 6.66 -2.77 32.99
C GLU A 152 6.17 -3.92 32.09
N SER A 153 5.35 -4.80 32.67
CA SER A 153 4.69 -5.89 31.93
C SER A 153 3.22 -6.01 32.32
N ALA A 154 2.36 -6.33 31.36
CA ALA A 154 0.96 -6.66 31.63
C ALA A 154 0.41 -7.75 30.70
N HIS A 155 -0.70 -8.34 31.15
CA HIS A 155 -1.41 -9.42 30.49
C HIS A 155 -2.50 -8.87 29.56
N PHE A 156 -2.63 -9.50 28.39
CA PHE A 156 -3.59 -9.14 27.34
C PHE A 156 -4.20 -10.39 26.72
N ASP A 157 -5.44 -10.27 26.27
CA ASP A 157 -6.21 -11.36 25.65
C ASP A 157 -6.02 -11.38 24.13
N ALA A 158 -5.75 -10.21 23.53
CA ALA A 158 -5.44 -10.07 22.11
C ALA A 158 -4.37 -9.00 21.84
N LEU A 159 -3.70 -9.11 20.69
CA LEU A 159 -2.59 -8.28 20.26
C LEU A 159 -2.79 -7.79 18.83
N ALA A 160 -2.77 -6.47 18.63
CA ALA A 160 -2.73 -5.85 17.32
C ALA A 160 -1.33 -5.25 17.05
N LEU A 161 -0.62 -5.85 16.11
CA LEU A 161 0.65 -5.35 15.61
C LEU A 161 0.38 -4.32 14.51
N CYS A 162 0.80 -3.09 14.76
CA CYS A 162 0.62 -1.91 13.91
C CYS A 162 1.95 -1.17 13.69
N THR A 163 3.08 -1.87 13.78
CA THR A 163 4.44 -1.30 13.70
C THR A 163 4.82 -0.83 12.29
N GLY A 164 4.08 -1.25 11.26
CA GLY A 164 4.22 -0.80 9.88
C GLY A 164 5.35 -1.49 9.09
N LEU A 165 5.38 -1.19 7.79
CA LEU A 165 6.24 -1.88 6.80
C LEU A 165 7.58 -1.19 6.53
N HIS A 166 7.77 0.03 7.05
CA HIS A 166 8.82 0.95 6.61
C HIS A 166 9.64 1.45 7.81
N VAL A 167 10.19 0.51 8.56
CA VAL A 167 10.93 0.80 9.80
C VAL A 167 12.40 0.49 9.63
N GLU A 168 12.76 -0.76 9.33
CA GLU A 168 14.15 -1.19 9.25
C GLU A 168 14.72 -1.01 7.83
N PRO A 169 15.78 -0.20 7.66
CA PRO A 169 16.46 -0.03 6.38
C PRO A 169 16.98 -1.34 5.80
N SER A 170 16.63 -1.64 4.55
CA SER A 170 17.18 -2.79 3.83
C SER A 170 18.42 -2.35 3.07
N VAL A 171 19.61 -2.51 3.67
CA VAL A 171 20.89 -2.10 3.05
C VAL A 171 21.63 -3.33 2.51
N PRO A 172 21.65 -3.56 1.18
CA PRO A 172 22.46 -4.63 0.61
C PRO A 172 23.95 -4.25 0.68
N GLU A 173 24.79 -5.20 1.09
CA GLU A 173 26.23 -5.02 1.08
C GLU A 173 26.76 -4.93 -0.36
N ILE A 174 27.51 -3.88 -0.64
CA ILE A 174 28.17 -3.67 -1.93
C ILE A 174 29.67 -3.54 -1.64
N PRO A 175 30.52 -4.44 -2.18
CA PRO A 175 31.95 -4.37 -1.96
C PRO A 175 32.53 -3.00 -2.36
N GLY A 176 33.33 -2.40 -1.48
CA GLY A 176 34.00 -1.12 -1.71
C GLY A 176 33.17 0.13 -1.41
N LEU A 177 31.88 0.02 -1.08
CA LEU A 177 31.12 1.15 -0.53
C LEU A 177 31.26 1.20 0.99
N PRO A 178 31.47 2.39 1.60
CA PRO A 178 31.41 2.55 3.04
C PRO A 178 30.06 2.10 3.62
N HIS A 179 30.06 1.60 4.86
CA HIS A 179 28.82 1.33 5.55
C HIS A 179 27.99 2.62 5.72
N VAL A 180 26.67 2.46 5.73
CA VAL A 180 25.73 3.56 5.90
C VAL A 180 26.02 4.29 7.22
N SER A 181 26.34 5.57 7.12
CA SER A 181 26.55 6.43 8.29
C SER A 181 25.25 6.53 9.10
N THR A 182 25.27 6.07 10.35
CA THR A 182 24.14 6.11 11.28
C THR A 182 23.99 7.45 12.00
N ALA A 183 24.68 8.51 11.53
CA ALA A 183 24.81 9.81 12.19
C ALA A 183 23.49 10.59 12.45
N GLY A 184 22.33 10.01 12.16
CA GLY A 184 21.01 10.53 12.54
C GLY A 184 20.21 9.66 13.53
N ALA A 185 20.67 8.46 13.89
CA ALA A 185 19.97 7.57 14.82
C ALA A 185 20.30 7.90 16.28
N LYS A 186 19.83 9.05 16.79
CA LYS A 186 19.75 9.28 18.24
C LYS A 186 18.64 8.41 18.84
N GLY A 187 18.92 7.12 18.97
CA GLY A 187 18.07 6.12 19.62
C GLY A 187 18.94 5.23 20.51
N SER A 188 19.08 5.65 21.77
CA SER A 188 19.50 4.89 22.95
C SER A 188 20.17 3.51 22.71
N LYS A 189 21.50 3.51 22.65
CA LYS A 189 22.32 2.48 23.28
C LYS A 189 23.27 3.16 24.27
N ARG A 190 22.78 3.46 25.48
CA ARG A 190 23.64 3.81 26.60
C ARG A 190 24.14 2.50 27.20
N GLY A 191 25.37 2.08 26.87
CA GLY A 191 26.03 0.98 27.57
C GLY A 191 27.05 0.17 26.78
N GLU A 192 26.99 0.15 25.46
CA GLU A 192 28.07 -0.43 24.65
C GLU A 192 28.99 0.72 24.25
N LYS A 193 30.28 0.61 24.58
CA LYS A 193 31.33 1.47 24.02
C LYS A 193 31.07 1.56 22.51
N GLU A 194 30.97 2.77 21.97
CA GLU A 194 31.07 3.00 20.53
C GLU A 194 32.41 2.42 20.08
N GLN A 195 32.42 1.13 19.73
CA GLN A 195 33.41 0.59 18.83
C GLN A 195 33.08 1.23 17.49
N GLU A 196 33.85 2.26 17.17
CA GLU A 196 34.05 2.76 15.83
C GLU A 196 34.47 1.56 14.97
N TYR A 197 33.49 0.82 14.44
CA TYR A 197 33.73 -0.32 13.58
C TYR A 197 34.35 0.24 12.30
N THR A 198 35.68 0.15 12.20
CA THR A 198 36.40 0.41 10.97
C THR A 198 36.20 -0.82 10.07
N PRO A 199 35.43 -0.75 8.97
CA PRO A 199 35.38 -1.88 8.06
C PRO A 199 36.80 -2.19 7.55
N PRO A 200 37.15 -3.48 7.38
CA PRO A 200 38.48 -3.86 6.98
C PRO A 200 38.76 -3.38 5.55
N ASN A 201 39.89 -2.69 5.36
CA ASN A 201 40.52 -2.43 4.05
C ASN A 201 39.75 -1.55 3.04
N LEU A 202 39.06 -0.49 3.46
CA LEU A 202 38.67 0.57 2.50
C LEU A 202 39.86 1.46 2.16
N THR A 203 40.03 1.73 0.87
CA THR A 203 41.00 2.73 0.40
C THR A 203 40.59 4.15 0.77
N PRO A 204 41.54 5.12 0.78
CA PRO A 204 41.22 6.52 1.05
C PRO A 204 40.17 7.10 0.10
N ASP A 205 40.12 6.65 -1.15
CA ASP A 205 39.15 7.13 -2.14
C ASP A 205 37.75 6.54 -1.91
N GLN A 206 37.67 5.26 -1.54
CA GLN A 206 36.40 4.64 -1.13
C GLN A 206 35.85 5.27 0.16
N ALA A 207 36.71 5.56 1.13
CA ALA A 207 36.31 6.15 2.41
C ALA A 207 35.76 7.58 2.30
N ARG A 208 36.08 8.30 1.21
CA ARG A 208 35.53 9.66 0.95
C ARG A 208 34.05 9.64 0.55
N ILE A 209 33.52 8.50 0.14
CA ILE A 209 32.15 8.38 -0.35
C ILE A 209 31.18 8.46 0.84
N THR A 210 30.34 9.49 0.88
CA THR A 210 29.32 9.60 1.93
C THR A 210 28.16 8.68 1.61
N THR A 211 27.94 7.67 2.46
CA THR A 211 26.92 6.65 2.23
C THR A 211 25.76 6.78 3.22
N LEU A 212 24.54 6.87 2.70
CA LEU A 212 23.31 7.02 3.49
C LEU A 212 22.17 6.14 2.97
N HIS A 213 21.23 5.78 3.85
CA HIS A 213 19.95 5.18 3.45
C HIS A 213 18.88 6.26 3.35
N SER A 214 17.88 6.07 2.50
CA SER A 214 16.80 7.05 2.33
C SER A 214 16.06 7.40 3.63
N ALA A 215 16.06 6.50 4.61
CA ALA A 215 15.49 6.71 5.94
C ALA A 215 16.20 7.80 6.76
N THR A 216 17.51 7.99 6.57
CA THR A 216 18.31 9.01 7.27
C THR A 216 18.44 10.30 6.48
N PHE A 217 18.02 10.31 5.21
CA PHE A 217 18.00 11.51 4.38
C PHE A 217 16.96 12.52 4.87
N LYS A 218 17.37 13.77 5.04
CA LYS A 218 16.49 14.87 5.50
C LYS A 218 16.57 16.11 4.64
N ASP A 219 17.78 16.52 4.25
CA ASP A 219 18.03 17.77 3.55
C ASP A 219 18.70 17.55 2.17
N PRO A 220 18.13 18.07 1.08
CA PRO A 220 18.74 18.07 -0.25
C PRO A 220 20.08 18.79 -0.37
N ALA A 221 20.45 19.67 0.57
CA ALA A 221 21.72 20.42 0.54
C ALA A 221 22.96 19.52 0.44
N ILE A 222 22.86 18.26 0.88
CA ILE A 222 23.92 17.25 0.75
C ILE A 222 24.31 16.96 -0.72
N PHE A 223 23.41 17.25 -1.68
CA PHE A 223 23.64 16.99 -3.10
C PHE A 223 24.30 18.15 -3.85
N THR A 224 24.38 19.35 -3.27
CA THR A 224 24.84 20.55 -3.97
C THR A 224 26.28 20.42 -4.47
N GLY A 225 26.47 20.51 -5.79
CA GLY A 225 27.78 20.38 -6.43
C GLY A 225 28.44 19.01 -6.30
N LYS A 226 27.69 17.97 -5.90
CA LYS A 226 28.19 16.60 -5.71
C LYS A 226 27.77 15.67 -6.84
N ARG A 227 28.55 14.62 -7.05
CA ARG A 227 28.21 13.47 -7.91
C ARG A 227 27.43 12.46 -7.10
N VAL A 228 26.16 12.25 -7.45
CA VAL A 228 25.21 11.51 -6.62
C VAL A 228 24.86 10.17 -7.27
N LEU A 229 25.04 9.08 -6.52
CA LEU A 229 24.61 7.74 -6.87
C LEU A 229 23.36 7.38 -6.08
N ILE A 230 22.22 7.17 -6.75
CA ILE A 230 20.97 6.78 -6.11
C ILE A 230 20.65 5.34 -6.49
N MET A 231 20.53 4.46 -5.49
CA MET A 231 20.35 3.03 -5.69
C MET A 231 18.91 2.61 -5.43
N GLY A 232 18.12 2.49 -6.50
CA GLY A 232 16.73 2.02 -6.45
C GLY A 232 15.77 2.96 -7.16
N THR A 233 14.91 2.40 -8.02
CA THR A 233 13.91 3.14 -8.82
C THR A 233 12.51 3.08 -8.20
N GLY A 234 12.41 3.03 -6.87
CA GLY A 234 11.15 3.18 -6.14
C GLY A 234 10.71 4.65 -6.06
N GLU A 235 9.59 4.91 -5.40
CA GLU A 235 9.03 6.26 -5.24
C GLU A 235 10.05 7.20 -4.59
N THR A 236 10.68 6.76 -3.49
CA THR A 236 11.74 7.52 -2.80
C THR A 236 12.96 7.78 -3.67
N GLY A 237 13.38 6.81 -4.50
CA GLY A 237 14.55 6.98 -5.37
C GLY A 237 14.32 8.03 -6.46
N MET A 238 13.11 8.07 -7.02
CA MET A 238 12.71 9.11 -7.99
C MET A 238 12.62 10.49 -7.35
N ASP A 239 12.01 10.60 -6.17
CA ASP A 239 11.94 11.87 -5.44
C ASP A 239 13.34 12.40 -5.09
N LEU A 240 14.23 11.53 -4.59
CA LEU A 240 15.61 11.90 -4.29
C LEU A 240 16.37 12.35 -5.55
N SER A 241 16.11 11.72 -6.68
CA SER A 241 16.73 12.10 -7.95
C SER A 241 16.24 13.47 -8.42
N TYR A 242 14.94 13.75 -8.27
CA TYR A 242 14.38 15.07 -8.54
C TYR A 242 14.95 16.13 -7.58
N LEU A 243 15.05 15.83 -6.29
CA LEU A 243 15.64 16.73 -5.30
C LEU A 243 17.12 16.99 -5.58
N ALA A 244 17.87 15.99 -6.04
CA ALA A 244 19.26 16.17 -6.45
C ALA A 244 19.41 17.11 -7.65
N VAL A 245 18.50 17.03 -8.63
CA VAL A 245 18.46 18.00 -9.76
C VAL A 245 18.24 19.41 -9.22
N LYS A 246 17.22 19.59 -8.36
CA LYS A 246 16.88 20.91 -7.79
C LYS A 246 17.93 21.47 -6.84
N ALA A 247 18.67 20.60 -6.16
CA ALA A 247 19.82 20.97 -5.32
C ALA A 247 21.08 21.33 -6.12
N ARG A 248 21.04 21.25 -7.47
CA ARG A 248 22.16 21.51 -8.38
C ARG A 248 23.33 20.55 -8.15
N ALA A 249 23.04 19.26 -8.09
CA ALA A 249 24.07 18.22 -8.17
C ALA A 249 24.87 18.33 -9.48
N SER A 250 26.15 17.96 -9.46
CA SER A 250 27.01 18.04 -10.64
C SER A 250 26.70 16.92 -11.64
N SER A 251 26.40 15.72 -11.14
CA SER A 251 25.93 14.58 -11.94
C SER A 251 25.10 13.63 -11.09
N ILE A 252 24.12 12.97 -11.71
CA ILE A 252 23.15 12.11 -11.02
C ILE A 252 23.04 10.80 -11.78
N VAL A 253 23.30 9.69 -11.08
CA VAL A 253 23.12 8.34 -11.60
C VAL A 253 22.08 7.60 -10.77
N LEU A 254 20.99 7.20 -11.41
CA LEU A 254 19.90 6.43 -10.81
C LEU A 254 20.02 4.96 -11.22
N CYS A 255 20.14 4.06 -10.24
CA CYS A 255 20.37 2.65 -10.49
C CYS A 255 19.09 1.82 -10.42
N THR A 256 18.91 0.91 -11.37
CA THR A 256 17.80 -0.04 -11.41
C THR A 256 18.27 -1.50 -11.47
N ARG A 257 17.53 -2.40 -10.81
CA ARG A 257 17.74 -3.85 -10.92
C ARG A 257 16.88 -4.41 -12.05
N GLY A 258 15.58 -4.49 -11.80
CA GLY A 258 14.60 -5.10 -12.68
C GLY A 258 13.91 -4.13 -13.65
N GLY A 259 14.19 -2.83 -13.60
CA GLY A 259 13.35 -1.81 -14.24
C GLY A 259 12.18 -1.38 -13.33
N PHE A 260 11.35 -0.48 -13.83
CA PHE A 260 10.21 0.09 -13.11
C PHE A 260 9.08 0.48 -14.07
N LEU A 261 7.88 0.69 -13.54
CA LEU A 261 6.74 1.20 -14.29
C LEU A 261 6.33 2.55 -13.71
N SER A 262 6.64 3.63 -14.44
CA SER A 262 6.33 5.00 -14.04
C SER A 262 4.93 5.41 -14.48
N PHE A 263 4.17 5.98 -13.55
CA PHE A 263 2.89 6.65 -13.79
C PHE A 263 2.85 7.94 -12.96
N PRO A 264 2.28 9.03 -13.45
CA PRO A 264 2.19 10.25 -12.65
C PRO A 264 1.07 10.14 -11.59
N ALA A 265 1.26 10.68 -10.39
CA ALA A 265 0.21 10.67 -9.34
C ALA A 265 -1.04 11.47 -9.76
N VAL A 266 -0.80 12.62 -10.39
CA VAL A 266 -1.82 13.45 -11.05
C VAL A 266 -1.63 13.28 -12.54
N LEU A 267 -2.71 13.02 -13.27
CA LEU A 267 -2.62 12.97 -14.72
C LEU A 267 -2.20 14.35 -15.22
N SER A 268 -0.97 14.52 -15.70
CA SER A 268 -0.47 15.81 -16.21
C SER A 268 -1.26 16.26 -17.43
N ASP A 269 -1.25 17.57 -17.71
CA ASP A 269 -1.90 18.10 -18.89
C ASP A 269 -1.40 17.36 -20.14
N PHE A 270 -2.35 16.93 -20.96
CA PHE A 270 -2.03 16.28 -22.22
C PHE A 270 -2.85 16.93 -23.32
N THR A 271 -2.22 17.10 -24.47
CA THR A 271 -2.88 17.63 -25.66
C THR A 271 -3.16 16.47 -26.59
N VAL A 272 -4.42 16.21 -26.95
CA VAL A 272 -4.78 15.23 -27.98
C VAL A 272 -5.51 15.96 -29.10
N LEU A 273 -5.01 15.83 -30.34
CA LEU A 273 -5.55 16.53 -31.51
C LEU A 273 -5.69 18.06 -31.31
N GLY A 274 -4.75 18.68 -30.58
CA GLY A 274 -4.76 20.11 -30.28
C GLY A 274 -5.69 20.54 -29.13
N GLN A 275 -6.50 19.63 -28.57
CA GLN A 275 -7.29 19.91 -27.37
C GLN A 275 -6.48 19.60 -26.12
N ARG A 276 -6.28 20.62 -25.26
CA ARG A 276 -5.63 20.47 -23.96
C ARG A 276 -6.62 19.93 -22.94
N PHE A 277 -6.27 18.82 -22.33
CA PHE A 277 -6.99 18.27 -21.18
C PHE A 277 -6.30 18.77 -19.92
N GLU A 278 -7.02 19.55 -19.12
CA GLU A 278 -6.51 20.06 -17.84
C GLU A 278 -6.47 18.94 -16.79
N GLY A 279 -5.26 18.52 -16.51
CA GLY A 279 -4.90 17.36 -15.70
C GLY A 279 -4.81 17.70 -14.22
N LYS A 280 -5.95 17.96 -13.58
CA LYS A 280 -6.05 18.06 -12.10
C LYS A 280 -6.74 16.84 -11.48
N LEU A 281 -6.75 15.71 -12.17
CA LEU A 281 -7.42 14.50 -11.73
C LEU A 281 -6.42 13.52 -11.11
N PRO A 282 -6.63 13.11 -9.85
CA PRO A 282 -5.81 12.08 -9.23
C PRO A 282 -6.13 10.72 -9.87
N ILE A 283 -5.10 9.97 -10.30
CA ILE A 283 -5.28 8.71 -11.04
C ILE A 283 -6.01 7.66 -10.21
N ASP A 284 -5.83 7.68 -8.89
CA ASP A 284 -6.41 6.69 -8.01
C ASP A 284 -7.94 6.82 -7.87
N GLY A 285 -8.52 7.98 -8.18
CA GLY A 285 -9.96 8.19 -8.31
C GLY A 285 -10.54 7.86 -9.71
N LEU A 286 -9.70 7.55 -10.70
CA LEU A 286 -10.15 7.29 -12.08
C LEU A 286 -10.49 5.82 -12.34
N ILE A 287 -10.06 4.91 -11.47
CA ILE A 287 -10.28 3.47 -11.63
C ILE A 287 -11.72 3.15 -11.25
N SER A 288 -12.53 2.67 -12.19
CA SER A 288 -13.91 2.27 -11.95
C SER A 288 -14.01 1.03 -11.05
N ASN A 289 -15.01 1.02 -10.15
CA ASN A 289 -15.25 -0.10 -9.25
C ASN A 289 -16.16 -1.19 -9.86
N LEU A 290 -17.28 -0.79 -10.48
CA LEU A 290 -18.36 -1.70 -10.85
C LEU A 290 -17.99 -2.66 -11.99
N CYS A 291 -18.28 -3.95 -11.80
CA CYS A 291 -18.00 -5.09 -12.70
C CYS A 291 -16.50 -5.39 -12.93
N GLU A 292 -15.60 -4.41 -12.78
CA GLU A 292 -14.15 -4.64 -12.85
C GLU A 292 -13.60 -5.27 -11.55
N THR A 293 -14.11 -4.83 -10.40
CA THR A 293 -13.64 -5.28 -9.07
C THR A 293 -14.80 -5.62 -8.13
N ALA A 294 -15.86 -4.81 -8.13
CA ALA A 294 -17.15 -5.19 -7.55
C ALA A 294 -17.93 -6.10 -8.52
N TYR A 295 -18.73 -7.04 -7.98
CA TYR A 295 -19.55 -8.02 -8.71
C TYR A 295 -18.79 -8.91 -9.73
N VAL A 296 -17.60 -9.38 -9.36
CA VAL A 296 -16.82 -10.32 -10.18
C VAL A 296 -17.25 -11.76 -9.93
N HIS A 297 -17.54 -12.49 -11.00
CA HIS A 297 -17.89 -13.91 -10.97
C HIS A 297 -16.69 -14.78 -10.53
N PRO A 298 -16.88 -15.83 -9.70
CA PRO A 298 -15.77 -16.67 -9.22
C PRO A 298 -14.88 -17.24 -10.32
N TRP A 299 -15.45 -17.65 -11.45
CA TRP A 299 -14.69 -18.18 -12.61
C TRP A 299 -13.79 -17.12 -13.26
N ILE A 300 -14.28 -15.88 -13.40
CA ILE A 300 -13.51 -14.76 -13.93
C ILE A 300 -12.41 -14.34 -12.94
N GLY A 301 -12.71 -14.33 -11.64
CA GLY A 301 -11.74 -14.11 -10.59
C GLY A 301 -10.61 -15.16 -10.58
N ALA A 302 -10.97 -16.44 -10.73
CA ALA A 302 -10.02 -17.56 -10.75
C ALA A 302 -9.14 -17.57 -12.00
N SER A 303 -9.71 -17.30 -13.18
CA SER A 303 -8.96 -17.24 -14.45
C SER A 303 -8.02 -16.04 -14.56
N ARG A 304 -8.18 -15.03 -13.68
CA ARG A 304 -7.38 -13.80 -13.68
C ARG A 304 -7.40 -13.04 -15.01
N LEU A 305 -8.41 -13.30 -15.85
CA LEU A 305 -8.55 -12.76 -17.20
C LEU A 305 -8.52 -11.22 -17.23
N ARG A 306 -9.05 -10.58 -16.17
CA ARG A 306 -9.02 -9.11 -16.00
C ARG A 306 -7.63 -8.51 -16.15
N TRP A 307 -6.61 -9.17 -15.59
CA TRP A 307 -5.25 -8.67 -15.61
C TRP A 307 -4.67 -8.73 -17.02
N PHE A 308 -4.92 -9.84 -17.72
CA PHE A 308 -4.45 -10.01 -19.10
C PHE A 308 -5.06 -8.97 -20.05
N VAL A 309 -6.38 -8.75 -19.97
CA VAL A 309 -7.06 -7.79 -20.86
C VAL A 309 -6.63 -6.35 -20.56
N SER A 310 -6.60 -5.97 -19.28
CA SER A 310 -6.20 -4.61 -18.89
C SER A 310 -4.73 -4.32 -19.22
N ASP A 311 -3.81 -5.25 -18.95
CA ASP A 311 -2.40 -5.10 -19.30
C ASP A 311 -2.21 -5.04 -20.82
N PHE A 312 -2.94 -5.86 -21.59
CA PHE A 312 -2.88 -5.83 -23.06
C PHE A 312 -3.34 -4.48 -23.62
N GLY A 313 -4.50 -3.98 -23.18
CA GLY A 313 -5.05 -2.70 -23.63
C GLY A 313 -4.16 -1.51 -23.25
N LEU A 314 -3.67 -1.49 -22.00
CA LEU A 314 -2.78 -0.43 -21.51
C LEU A 314 -1.47 -0.40 -22.32
N ARG A 315 -0.83 -1.56 -22.52
CA ARG A 315 0.47 -1.69 -23.18
C ARG A 315 0.41 -1.45 -24.68
N ASN A 316 -0.61 -1.95 -25.36
CA ASN A 316 -0.64 -1.96 -26.83
C ASN A 316 -1.47 -0.83 -27.44
N VAL A 317 -2.37 -0.23 -26.66
CA VAL A 317 -3.28 0.81 -27.16
C VAL A 317 -3.03 2.13 -26.44
N VAL A 318 -3.22 2.17 -25.12
CA VAL A 318 -3.27 3.43 -24.36
C VAL A 318 -1.91 4.11 -24.25
N LEU A 319 -0.89 3.40 -23.76
CA LEU A 319 0.44 3.99 -23.53
C LEU A 319 1.12 4.45 -24.83
N PRO A 320 1.12 3.66 -25.93
CA PRO A 320 1.68 4.12 -27.20
C PRO A 320 0.94 5.33 -27.76
N ALA A 321 -0.39 5.38 -27.66
CA ALA A 321 -1.20 6.48 -28.17
C ALA A 321 -0.93 7.79 -27.41
N LEU A 322 -0.84 7.73 -26.08
CA LEU A 322 -0.69 8.92 -25.24
C LEU A 322 0.76 9.39 -25.10
N THR A 323 1.71 8.46 -25.03
CA THR A 323 3.10 8.76 -24.61
C THR A 323 4.17 8.31 -25.60
N GLY A 324 3.79 7.54 -26.63
CA GLY A 324 4.71 7.07 -27.68
C GLY A 324 5.59 5.89 -27.27
N THR A 325 5.36 5.30 -26.10
CA THR A 325 6.18 4.19 -25.56
C THR A 325 5.29 3.11 -24.95
N LYS A 326 5.77 1.86 -24.97
CA LYS A 326 5.13 0.70 -24.32
C LYS A 326 5.65 0.46 -22.90
N ALA A 327 6.73 1.13 -22.50
CA ALA A 327 7.42 0.86 -21.25
C ALA A 327 6.71 1.43 -20.00
N GLY A 328 6.00 2.55 -20.14
CA GLY A 328 5.32 3.25 -19.04
C GLY A 328 4.83 4.64 -19.47
N CYS A 329 4.23 5.39 -18.56
CA CYS A 329 3.75 6.74 -18.87
C CYS A 329 4.94 7.69 -18.98
N SER A 330 5.20 8.21 -20.18
CA SER A 330 6.36 9.06 -20.47
C SER A 330 7.65 8.39 -19.99
N GLN A 331 7.88 7.13 -20.37
CA GLN A 331 9.04 6.35 -19.96
C GLN A 331 9.75 5.73 -21.17
N TRP A 332 10.99 6.14 -21.42
CA TRP A 332 11.76 5.71 -22.61
C TRP A 332 12.90 4.72 -22.30
N VAL A 333 13.23 4.57 -21.01
CA VAL A 333 14.31 3.74 -20.48
C VAL A 333 13.90 3.09 -19.15
N GLY A 334 14.59 2.03 -18.74
CA GLY A 334 14.31 1.33 -17.48
C GLY A 334 13.05 0.46 -17.51
N GLU A 335 12.68 -0.02 -18.70
CA GLU A 335 11.49 -0.85 -18.89
C GLU A 335 11.61 -2.18 -18.13
N LEU A 336 10.47 -2.63 -17.60
CA LEU A 336 10.37 -3.97 -17.03
C LEU A 336 10.55 -5.03 -18.13
N PRO A 337 11.02 -6.24 -17.79
CA PRO A 337 11.05 -7.35 -18.72
C PRO A 337 9.66 -7.64 -19.30
N PRO A 338 9.53 -8.04 -20.58
CA PRO A 338 8.23 -8.23 -21.25
C PRO A 338 7.23 -9.12 -20.50
N GLU A 339 7.72 -10.09 -19.74
CA GLU A 339 6.94 -11.01 -18.90
C GLU A 339 6.43 -10.40 -17.58
N LYS A 340 7.02 -9.28 -17.14
CA LYS A 340 6.63 -8.53 -15.93
C LYS A 340 6.06 -7.14 -16.26
N GLN A 341 5.88 -6.84 -17.54
CA GLN A 341 5.25 -5.60 -18.02
C GLN A 341 3.74 -5.66 -17.81
N GLY A 342 3.26 -5.11 -16.69
CA GLY A 342 1.83 -5.02 -16.39
C GLY A 342 1.57 -4.56 -14.96
N ARG A 343 0.41 -3.94 -14.71
CA ARG A 343 0.03 -3.48 -13.36
C ARG A 343 -0.19 -4.64 -12.39
N ALA A 344 -0.42 -5.85 -12.90
CA ALA A 344 -0.63 -7.05 -12.10
C ALA A 344 0.65 -7.53 -11.38
N TYR A 345 1.83 -7.18 -11.89
CA TYR A 345 3.11 -7.78 -11.46
C TYR A 345 3.97 -6.85 -10.61
N VAL A 346 3.71 -5.54 -10.64
CA VAL A 346 4.57 -4.53 -10.02
C VAL A 346 3.78 -3.46 -9.27
N PHE A 347 4.43 -2.87 -8.26
CA PHE A 347 3.97 -1.62 -7.66
C PHE A 347 4.26 -0.47 -8.63
N LEU A 348 3.25 0.37 -8.90
CA LEU A 348 3.43 1.53 -9.77
C LEU A 348 4.27 2.58 -9.06
N ASN A 349 5.30 3.08 -9.73
CA ASN A 349 6.02 4.25 -9.25
C ASN A 349 5.22 5.49 -9.64
N LYS A 350 4.63 6.15 -8.63
CA LYS A 350 3.81 7.36 -8.82
C LYS A 350 4.61 8.67 -8.82
N SER A 351 5.91 8.61 -8.56
CA SER A 351 6.79 9.78 -8.61
C SER A 351 7.35 9.94 -10.02
N ALA A 352 6.67 10.78 -10.81
CA ALA A 352 7.01 11.04 -12.21
C ALA A 352 7.84 12.32 -12.43
N LYS A 353 8.11 13.12 -11.40
CA LYS A 353 8.80 14.42 -11.53
C LYS A 353 10.23 14.30 -12.07
N ALA A 354 10.91 13.18 -11.78
CA ALA A 354 12.23 12.89 -12.31
C ALA A 354 12.23 12.42 -13.78
N MET A 355 11.08 11.98 -14.32
CA MET A 355 11.03 11.34 -15.63
C MET A 355 11.47 12.22 -16.81
N PRO A 356 11.10 13.51 -16.90
CA PRO A 356 11.59 14.38 -17.98
C PRO A 356 13.12 14.40 -18.07
N TYR A 357 13.81 14.48 -16.93
CA TYR A 357 15.27 14.49 -16.85
C TYR A 357 15.91 13.14 -17.21
N ILE A 358 15.24 12.03 -16.87
CA ILE A 358 15.66 10.67 -17.25
C ILE A 358 15.48 10.44 -18.75
N ASN A 359 14.39 10.94 -19.33
CA ASN A 359 14.04 10.72 -20.73
C ASN A 359 14.87 11.54 -21.71
N ARG A 360 15.42 12.70 -21.29
CA ARG A 360 16.20 13.63 -22.13
C ARG A 360 17.18 12.92 -23.08
N PRO A 361 18.03 11.99 -22.63
CA PRO A 361 18.96 11.28 -23.52
C PRO A 361 18.35 10.20 -24.43
N TYR A 362 17.11 9.76 -24.18
CA TYR A 362 16.50 8.60 -24.84
C TYR A 362 15.27 8.93 -25.70
N LYS A 363 14.68 10.12 -25.52
CA LYS A 363 13.46 10.53 -26.21
C LYS A 363 13.74 10.70 -27.71
N LYS A 364 13.22 9.78 -28.53
CA LYS A 364 13.23 9.87 -30.00
C LYS A 364 11.80 9.77 -30.49
N ARG A 365 11.17 10.91 -30.77
CA ARG A 365 9.77 10.97 -31.24
C ARG A 365 9.68 11.53 -32.65
N SER A 366 8.80 10.93 -33.45
CA SER A 366 8.47 11.45 -34.78
C SER A 366 7.59 12.69 -34.66
N ARG A 367 7.83 13.71 -35.51
CA ARG A 367 7.06 14.96 -35.57
C ARG A 367 5.55 14.75 -35.74
N TRP A 368 5.14 13.65 -36.39
CA TRP A 368 3.71 13.29 -36.54
C TRP A 368 3.08 12.81 -35.24
N ALA A 369 3.81 12.06 -34.41
CA ALA A 369 3.31 11.57 -33.14
C ALA A 369 3.18 12.70 -32.11
N GLU A 370 4.07 13.69 -32.14
CA GLU A 370 3.98 14.90 -31.30
C GLU A 370 2.77 15.76 -31.63
N ARG A 371 2.37 15.86 -32.92
CA ARG A 371 1.14 16.55 -33.32
C ARG A 371 -0.15 15.85 -32.89
N PHE A 372 -0.13 14.52 -32.74
CA PHE A 372 -1.33 13.75 -32.36
C PHE A 372 -1.59 13.78 -30.85
N ALA A 373 -0.55 13.57 -30.05
CA ALA A 373 -0.63 13.59 -28.60
C ALA A 373 0.64 14.19 -27.99
N GLU A 374 0.54 15.17 -27.11
CA GLU A 374 1.69 15.70 -26.37
C GLU A 374 1.47 15.55 -24.88
N TYR A 375 2.42 14.90 -24.21
CA TYR A 375 2.46 14.82 -22.76
C TYR A 375 3.27 15.99 -22.24
N LEU A 376 2.64 16.90 -21.49
CA LEU A 376 3.30 18.12 -21.04
C LEU A 376 4.18 17.82 -19.83
N ASN A 377 5.40 18.37 -19.87
CA ASN A 377 6.33 18.30 -18.75
C ASN A 377 5.78 19.08 -17.55
N PRO A 378 6.23 18.77 -16.32
CA PRO A 378 5.93 19.58 -15.15
C PRO A 378 6.33 21.05 -15.38
N PRO A 379 5.58 22.03 -14.82
CA PRO A 379 5.85 23.45 -15.04
C PRO A 379 7.24 23.89 -14.56
N ASP A 380 7.81 23.19 -13.57
CA ASP A 380 9.12 23.49 -13.00
C ASP A 380 10.30 22.90 -13.80
N TYR A 381 10.04 22.30 -14.97
CA TYR A 381 11.08 21.69 -15.80
C TYR A 381 11.82 22.72 -16.65
N THR A 382 13.16 22.69 -16.62
CA THR A 382 14.02 23.51 -17.49
C THR A 382 15.07 22.64 -18.19
N GLU A 383 15.38 22.95 -19.45
CA GLU A 383 16.37 22.20 -20.24
C GLU A 383 17.82 22.48 -19.82
N GLU A 384 18.06 23.56 -19.07
CA GLU A 384 19.40 23.94 -18.59
C GLU A 384 19.86 23.11 -17.39
N GLU A 385 18.93 22.44 -16.70
CA GLU A 385 19.22 21.60 -15.53
C GLU A 385 19.92 20.27 -15.90
N VAL A 386 20.64 19.71 -14.93
CA VAL A 386 21.40 18.46 -15.07
C VAL A 386 20.44 17.29 -15.33
N GLY A 387 20.76 16.48 -16.34
CA GLY A 387 20.03 15.25 -16.66
C GLY A 387 20.32 14.12 -15.65
N ILE A 388 19.41 13.15 -15.58
CA ILE A 388 19.58 11.95 -14.76
C ILE A 388 19.96 10.78 -15.67
N ASP A 389 21.11 10.16 -15.45
CA ASP A 389 21.47 8.94 -16.17
C ASP A 389 20.94 7.71 -15.42
N LEU A 390 20.30 6.81 -16.17
CA LEU A 390 19.92 5.51 -15.63
C LEU A 390 21.08 4.51 -15.79
N ALA A 391 21.34 3.74 -14.74
CA ALA A 391 22.35 2.68 -14.74
C ALA A 391 21.79 1.35 -14.18
N PRO A 392 22.40 0.21 -14.51
CA PRO A 392 22.16 -1.04 -13.77
C PRO A 392 22.57 -0.92 -12.30
N PHE A 393 22.20 -1.89 -11.47
CA PHE A 393 22.63 -1.91 -10.08
C PHE A 393 24.16 -2.09 -9.97
N PRO A 394 24.85 -1.35 -9.08
CA PRO A 394 26.29 -1.46 -8.88
C PRO A 394 26.68 -2.86 -8.38
N SER A 395 27.80 -3.38 -8.87
CA SER A 395 28.38 -4.66 -8.43
C SER A 395 29.42 -4.45 -7.33
N HIS A 396 30.33 -3.50 -7.51
CA HIS A 396 31.35 -3.11 -6.54
C HIS A 396 31.91 -1.72 -6.87
N VAL A 397 32.70 -1.17 -5.95
CA VAL A 397 33.48 0.06 -6.14
C VAL A 397 34.97 -0.28 -6.12
N THR A 398 35.72 0.21 -7.11
CA THR A 398 37.16 -0.06 -7.23
C THR A 398 37.96 0.65 -6.11
N PRO A 399 39.23 0.26 -5.88
CA PRO A 399 40.13 0.96 -4.96
C PRO A 399 40.31 2.47 -5.25
N GLU A 400 40.06 2.91 -6.48
CA GLU A 400 40.16 4.31 -6.92
C GLU A 400 38.84 5.09 -6.74
N GLY A 401 37.83 4.46 -6.12
CA GLY A 401 36.50 5.04 -5.88
C GLY A 401 35.55 4.99 -7.08
N GLU A 402 35.83 4.18 -8.10
CA GLU A 402 35.02 4.10 -9.33
C GLU A 402 33.90 3.06 -9.18
N VAL A 403 32.69 3.41 -9.61
CA VAL A 403 31.55 2.50 -9.52
C VAL A 403 31.50 1.58 -10.74
N VAL A 404 31.53 0.28 -10.49
CA VAL A 404 31.34 -0.73 -11.52
C VAL A 404 29.90 -1.23 -11.49
N PHE A 405 29.21 -1.13 -12.62
CA PHE A 405 27.81 -1.55 -12.75
C PHE A 405 27.66 -2.99 -13.27
N THR A 406 26.61 -3.67 -12.83
CA THR A 406 26.26 -5.02 -13.32
C THR A 406 25.87 -4.95 -14.79
N ARG A 407 26.35 -5.90 -15.60
CA ARG A 407 26.05 -5.94 -17.03
C ARG A 407 24.72 -6.64 -17.28
N ASN A 408 23.80 -5.98 -17.97
CA ASN A 408 22.47 -6.52 -18.29
C ASN A 408 22.10 -6.39 -19.79
N GLY A 409 22.89 -5.68 -20.60
CA GLY A 409 22.67 -5.52 -22.04
C GLY A 409 21.45 -4.68 -22.43
N ARG A 410 20.77 -4.05 -21.49
CA ARG A 410 19.63 -3.15 -21.75
C ARG A 410 20.11 -1.75 -22.14
N LYS A 411 19.18 -0.89 -22.58
CA LYS A 411 19.47 0.48 -23.05
C LYS A 411 20.31 1.29 -22.05
N GLU A 412 20.02 1.14 -20.76
CA GLU A 412 20.75 1.85 -19.70
C GLU A 412 22.19 1.36 -19.52
N ASP A 413 22.47 0.05 -19.64
CA ASP A 413 23.83 -0.50 -19.59
C ASP A 413 24.64 -0.07 -20.82
N LEU A 414 24.04 -0.13 -22.01
CA LEU A 414 24.72 0.27 -23.25
C LEU A 414 25.17 1.74 -23.21
N ARG A 415 24.30 2.66 -22.78
CA ARG A 415 24.67 4.07 -22.63
C ARG A 415 25.72 4.27 -21.55
N MET A 416 25.57 3.63 -20.39
CA MET A 416 26.57 3.77 -19.32
C MET A 416 27.93 3.23 -19.74
N ARG A 417 28.01 2.19 -20.60
CA ARG A 417 29.29 1.73 -21.17
C ARG A 417 29.98 2.79 -22.01
N GLU A 418 29.22 3.49 -22.86
CA GLU A 418 29.77 4.57 -23.69
C GLU A 418 30.26 5.71 -22.81
N LYS A 419 29.43 6.16 -21.86
CA LYS A 419 29.77 7.28 -20.97
C LYS A 419 30.97 6.98 -20.05
N LEU A 420 31.03 5.78 -19.48
CA LEU A 420 32.13 5.36 -18.61
C LEU A 420 33.46 5.11 -19.35
N ARG A 421 33.44 5.01 -20.69
CA ARG A 421 34.68 5.00 -21.49
C ARG A 421 35.29 6.40 -21.62
N GLU A 422 34.46 7.43 -21.59
CA GLU A 422 34.89 8.82 -21.66
C GLU A 422 35.36 9.32 -20.28
N GLU A 423 34.57 9.06 -19.24
CA GLU A 423 34.88 9.49 -17.88
C GLU A 423 34.39 8.46 -16.84
N PRO A 424 35.27 7.93 -15.96
CA PRO A 424 34.85 7.02 -14.91
C PRO A 424 33.99 7.75 -13.87
N PHE A 425 32.90 7.12 -13.45
CA PHE A 425 31.99 7.70 -12.47
C PHE A 425 32.45 7.39 -11.03
N LYS A 426 32.92 8.43 -10.33
CA LYS A 426 33.24 8.38 -8.90
C LYS A 426 32.19 9.17 -8.11
N PRO A 427 31.35 8.55 -7.27
CA PRO A 427 30.34 9.27 -6.52
C PRO A 427 30.95 9.96 -5.29
N ASP A 428 30.45 11.13 -4.94
CA ASP A 428 30.77 11.77 -3.67
C ASP A 428 29.72 11.39 -2.60
N VAL A 429 28.47 11.14 -3.04
CA VAL A 429 27.35 10.73 -2.19
C VAL A 429 26.65 9.52 -2.81
N ALA A 430 26.49 8.46 -2.01
CA ALA A 430 25.74 7.26 -2.38
C ALA A 430 24.50 7.10 -1.47
N VAL A 431 23.33 7.02 -2.09
CA VAL A 431 22.05 6.90 -1.38
C VAL A 431 21.37 5.57 -1.68
N TYR A 432 21.19 4.75 -0.65
CA TYR A 432 20.40 3.53 -0.71
C TYR A 432 18.91 3.86 -0.64
N ALA A 433 18.23 3.80 -1.78
CA ALA A 433 16.77 3.83 -1.91
C ALA A 433 16.23 2.39 -2.09
N THR A 434 16.77 1.45 -1.33
CA THR A 434 16.57 0.00 -1.48
C THR A 434 15.38 -0.55 -0.69
N GLY A 435 14.65 0.32 0.01
CA GLY A 435 13.44 -0.01 0.75
C GLY A 435 13.71 -0.53 2.16
N TYR A 436 12.73 -1.24 2.71
CA TYR A 436 12.73 -1.65 4.12
C TYR A 436 12.48 -3.15 4.29
N SER A 437 12.97 -3.72 5.38
CA SER A 437 12.70 -5.07 5.86
C SER A 437 11.70 -5.05 7.01
N GLN A 438 11.05 -6.19 7.24
CA GLN A 438 10.19 -6.42 8.40
C GLN A 438 10.96 -7.27 9.40
N SER A 439 10.94 -6.86 10.66
CA SER A 439 11.60 -7.55 11.76
C SER A 439 10.80 -7.33 13.02
N PHE A 440 10.73 -8.37 13.84
CA PHE A 440 9.93 -8.39 15.06
C PHE A 440 10.77 -8.97 16.21
N PRO A 441 11.89 -8.33 16.59
CA PRO A 441 12.82 -8.87 17.57
C PRO A 441 12.21 -8.96 18.99
N PHE A 442 11.08 -8.29 19.20
CA PHE A 442 10.34 -8.33 20.46
C PHE A 442 9.32 -9.48 20.52
N LEU A 443 9.04 -10.19 19.43
CA LEU A 443 8.16 -11.37 19.46
C LEU A 443 9.00 -12.62 19.75
N THR A 444 8.49 -13.53 20.59
CA THR A 444 9.06 -14.86 20.76
C THR A 444 8.76 -15.76 19.54
N ASP A 445 9.57 -16.81 19.33
CA ASP A 445 9.55 -17.65 18.11
C ASP A 445 8.23 -18.44 17.89
N ASP A 446 7.38 -18.53 18.90
CA ASP A 446 6.06 -19.17 18.88
C ASP A 446 4.95 -18.28 18.29
N TYR A 447 5.22 -16.99 18.02
CA TYR A 447 4.28 -16.10 17.36
C TYR A 447 4.28 -16.29 15.84
N PRO A 448 3.10 -16.18 15.19
CA PRO A 448 3.06 -16.12 13.73
C PRO A 448 3.78 -14.87 13.24
N LEU A 449 4.26 -14.91 12.00
CA LEU A 449 4.76 -13.75 11.27
C LEU A 449 3.70 -13.23 10.28
N PRO A 450 3.77 -11.97 9.81
CA PRO A 450 2.81 -11.42 8.85
C PRO A 450 2.66 -12.27 7.57
N ARG A 451 3.73 -12.94 7.14
CA ARG A 451 3.73 -13.83 5.96
C ARG A 451 2.90 -15.11 6.16
N GLU A 452 2.59 -15.46 7.39
CA GLU A 452 1.83 -16.66 7.77
C GLU A 452 0.35 -16.34 8.05
N ALA A 453 -0.05 -15.07 7.99
CA ALA A 453 -1.43 -14.64 8.15
C ALA A 453 -2.29 -15.06 6.93
N ASP A 454 -2.92 -16.23 7.01
CA ASP A 454 -3.73 -16.80 5.94
C ASP A 454 -5.12 -16.16 5.83
N VAL A 455 -5.62 -15.53 6.89
CA VAL A 455 -6.89 -14.83 6.87
C VAL A 455 -6.67 -13.39 6.43
N ARG A 456 -6.79 -13.19 5.11
CA ARG A 456 -6.68 -11.89 4.43
C ARG A 456 -5.37 -11.15 4.68
N GLY A 457 -4.31 -11.83 5.14
CA GLY A 457 -3.07 -11.15 5.54
C GLY A 457 -3.21 -10.32 6.83
N VAL A 458 -4.23 -10.62 7.64
CA VAL A 458 -4.52 -9.91 8.90
C VAL A 458 -4.20 -10.81 10.10
N TRP A 459 -4.68 -12.05 10.16
CA TRP A 459 -4.32 -12.99 11.24
C TRP A 459 -4.13 -14.40 10.71
N LYS A 460 -3.54 -15.27 11.54
CA LYS A 460 -3.45 -16.71 11.28
C LYS A 460 -4.73 -17.37 11.78
N ARG A 461 -5.38 -18.20 10.96
CA ARG A 461 -6.69 -18.81 11.25
C ARG A 461 -6.76 -19.53 12.60
N ASP A 462 -5.69 -20.22 12.96
CA ASP A 462 -5.59 -20.99 14.21
C ASP A 462 -5.42 -20.09 15.43
N ASP A 463 -5.03 -18.83 15.23
CA ASP A 463 -4.74 -17.88 16.29
C ASP A 463 -5.28 -16.46 15.97
N PRO A 464 -6.59 -16.24 16.15
CA PRO A 464 -7.22 -14.93 15.95
C PRO A 464 -6.88 -13.90 17.02
N SER A 465 -6.17 -14.30 18.09
CA SER A 465 -5.75 -13.37 19.15
C SER A 465 -4.68 -12.39 18.68
N VAL A 466 -3.93 -12.71 17.62
CA VAL A 466 -2.87 -11.86 17.06
C VAL A 466 -3.24 -11.37 15.66
N ALA A 467 -3.28 -10.04 15.49
CA ALA A 467 -3.54 -9.41 14.19
C ALA A 467 -2.41 -8.49 13.73
N PHE A 468 -2.14 -8.52 12.43
CA PHE A 468 -1.20 -7.68 11.70
C PHE A 468 -1.99 -6.65 10.88
N ILE A 469 -2.09 -5.42 11.38
CA ILE A 469 -2.87 -4.37 10.73
C ILE A 469 -1.93 -3.42 9.98
N GLY A 470 -2.19 -3.25 8.68
CA GLY A 470 -1.37 -2.39 7.80
C GLY A 470 -0.14 -3.08 7.19
N PHE A 471 -0.09 -4.42 7.20
CA PHE A 471 1.00 -5.20 6.60
C PHE A 471 0.77 -5.61 5.15
N THR A 472 -0.46 -5.45 4.65
CA THR A 472 -0.81 -5.67 3.24
C THR A 472 -0.58 -4.38 2.44
N ARG A 473 0.20 -4.45 1.34
CA ARG A 473 0.57 -3.27 0.54
C ARG A 473 -0.26 -3.19 -0.74
N PRO A 474 -1.06 -2.14 -0.97
CA PRO A 474 -1.77 -1.97 -2.23
C PRO A 474 -0.81 -1.60 -3.37
N GLY A 475 -1.07 -2.13 -4.57
CA GLY A 475 -0.41 -1.73 -5.82
C GLY A 475 -0.74 -0.27 -6.19
N VAL A 476 -2.04 0.06 -6.20
CA VAL A 476 -2.58 1.40 -6.38
C VAL A 476 -3.65 1.61 -5.31
N GLY A 477 -3.31 2.30 -4.23
CA GLY A 477 -4.23 2.54 -3.12
C GLY A 477 -3.54 3.15 -1.91
N ALA A 478 -4.26 3.22 -0.80
CA ALA A 478 -3.74 3.75 0.46
C ALA A 478 -3.86 2.70 1.58
N ILE A 479 -2.79 2.52 2.36
CA ILE A 479 -2.76 1.60 3.51
C ILE A 479 -3.72 2.03 4.63
N PRO A 480 -3.84 3.32 5.02
CA PRO A 480 -4.71 3.74 6.12
C PRO A 480 -6.19 3.27 6.02
N PRO A 481 -6.94 3.51 4.93
CA PRO A 481 -8.31 3.00 4.80
C PRO A 481 -8.36 1.48 4.65
N GLN A 482 -7.32 0.85 4.10
CA GLN A 482 -7.24 -0.60 4.02
C GLN A 482 -7.07 -1.22 5.42
N ALA A 483 -6.26 -0.59 6.27
CA ALA A 483 -6.08 -0.94 7.67
C ALA A 483 -7.39 -0.74 8.46
N GLU A 484 -8.17 0.30 8.14
CA GLU A 484 -9.53 0.48 8.69
C GLU A 484 -10.42 -0.74 8.42
N MET A 485 -10.52 -1.18 7.17
CA MET A 485 -11.32 -2.35 6.81
C MET A 485 -10.81 -3.65 7.49
N CYS A 486 -9.48 -3.80 7.62
CA CYS A 486 -8.90 -4.93 8.33
C CYS A 486 -9.24 -4.91 9.83
N ALA A 487 -9.18 -3.73 10.46
CA ALA A 487 -9.54 -3.55 11.86
C ALA A 487 -11.04 -3.80 12.11
N GLN A 488 -11.90 -3.37 11.18
CA GLN A 488 -13.34 -3.63 11.22
C GLN A 488 -13.64 -5.13 11.16
N LEU A 489 -13.01 -5.85 10.23
CA LEU A 489 -13.16 -7.30 10.09
C LEU A 489 -12.70 -8.02 11.36
N TRP A 490 -11.50 -7.69 11.86
CA TRP A 490 -10.95 -8.33 13.04
C TRP A 490 -11.79 -8.04 14.30
N SER A 491 -12.28 -6.81 14.46
CA SER A 491 -13.16 -6.44 15.59
C SER A 491 -14.48 -7.23 15.59
N LEU A 492 -15.06 -7.50 14.41
CA LEU A 492 -16.25 -8.35 14.28
C LEU A 492 -16.00 -9.80 14.71
N VAL A 493 -14.82 -10.33 14.38
CA VAL A 493 -14.41 -11.68 14.79
C VAL A 493 -14.17 -11.75 16.30
N LEU A 494 -13.48 -10.77 16.88
CA LEU A 494 -13.28 -10.69 18.33
C LEU A 494 -14.60 -10.54 19.11
N ALA A 495 -15.55 -9.80 18.55
CA ALA A 495 -16.89 -9.64 19.11
C ALA A 495 -17.80 -10.87 18.88
N GLY A 496 -17.32 -11.92 18.23
CA GLY A 496 -18.10 -13.13 17.92
C GLY A 496 -19.25 -12.90 16.92
N LYS A 497 -19.25 -11.78 16.20
CA LYS A 497 -20.28 -11.42 15.21
C LYS A 497 -20.10 -12.12 13.87
N LEU A 498 -18.85 -12.49 13.56
CA LEU A 498 -18.48 -13.06 12.28
C LEU A 498 -17.52 -14.22 12.47
N SER A 499 -17.74 -15.30 11.72
CA SER A 499 -16.77 -16.40 11.63
C SER A 499 -15.60 -16.02 10.69
N PRO A 500 -14.36 -16.49 10.95
CA PRO A 500 -13.22 -16.18 10.08
C PRO A 500 -13.50 -16.54 8.61
N PRO A 501 -13.34 -15.58 7.66
CA PRO A 501 -13.70 -15.81 6.27
C PRO A 501 -12.89 -16.96 5.66
N ARG A 502 -13.51 -17.70 4.72
CA ARG A 502 -12.92 -18.86 4.03
C ARG A 502 -12.65 -18.54 2.56
N GLY A 503 -11.69 -19.26 1.96
CA GLY A 503 -11.36 -19.17 0.53
C GLY A 503 -10.23 -18.20 0.18
N LYS A 504 -9.45 -18.52 -0.86
CA LYS A 504 -8.38 -17.66 -1.38
C LYS A 504 -8.98 -16.50 -2.18
N GLY A 505 -8.62 -15.27 -1.80
CA GLY A 505 -9.03 -14.08 -2.55
C GLY A 505 -8.33 -13.97 -3.91
N HIS A 506 -8.96 -13.24 -4.83
CA HIS A 506 -8.47 -12.97 -6.19
C HIS A 506 -7.84 -11.57 -6.33
N TYR A 507 -7.43 -11.00 -5.20
CA TYR A 507 -6.88 -9.65 -5.07
C TYR A 507 -5.35 -9.61 -5.00
N ASN A 508 -4.66 -10.74 -4.83
CA ASN A 508 -3.19 -10.73 -4.74
C ASN A 508 -2.55 -10.35 -6.09
N LEU A 509 -1.48 -9.54 -6.02
CA LEU A 509 -0.64 -9.26 -7.18
C LEU A 509 0.09 -10.53 -7.62
N LEU A 510 0.41 -10.63 -8.91
CA LEU A 510 0.99 -11.80 -9.55
C LEU A 510 2.52 -11.81 -9.45
N GLN A 511 3.04 -11.56 -8.25
CA GLN A 511 4.48 -11.48 -8.02
C GLN A 511 5.11 -12.88 -8.06
N PRO A 512 6.32 -13.03 -8.63
CA PRO A 512 7.10 -14.26 -8.52
C PRO A 512 7.34 -14.63 -7.05
N ALA A 513 7.51 -15.93 -6.76
CA ALA A 513 7.76 -16.40 -5.39
C ALA A 513 9.06 -15.84 -4.80
N GLU A 514 10.03 -15.52 -5.66
CA GLU A 514 11.34 -14.97 -5.31
C GLU A 514 11.31 -13.43 -5.14
N ALA A 515 10.15 -12.79 -5.32
CA ALA A 515 10.02 -11.36 -5.16
C ALA A 515 10.25 -10.95 -3.70
N ARG A 516 10.99 -9.84 -3.48
CA ARG A 516 11.24 -9.28 -2.15
C ARG A 516 9.96 -8.94 -1.38
N ILE A 517 8.93 -8.52 -2.11
CA ILE A 517 7.61 -8.21 -1.58
C ILE A 517 6.66 -9.23 -2.18
N THR A 518 5.93 -9.94 -1.32
CA THR A 518 4.94 -10.97 -1.68
C THR A 518 3.54 -10.66 -1.17
N TYR A 519 3.42 -9.64 -0.30
CA TYR A 519 2.18 -9.19 0.35
C TYR A 519 1.48 -8.05 -0.42
N GLY A 520 1.69 -8.00 -1.74
CA GLY A 520 1.08 -7.01 -2.63
C GLY A 520 -0.36 -7.35 -3.02
N VAL A 521 -1.27 -6.39 -2.92
CA VAL A 521 -2.69 -6.57 -3.27
C VAL A 521 -3.21 -5.49 -4.22
N ASP A 522 -4.21 -5.84 -5.02
CA ASP A 522 -5.05 -4.91 -5.76
C ASP A 522 -6.05 -4.28 -4.79
N TYR A 523 -5.91 -2.97 -4.54
CA TYR A 523 -6.65 -2.27 -3.50
C TYR A 523 -8.16 -2.47 -3.63
N SER A 524 -8.73 -2.16 -4.81
CA SER A 524 -10.18 -2.22 -5.04
C SER A 524 -10.76 -3.62 -4.87
N ALA A 525 -10.09 -4.64 -5.40
CA ALA A 525 -10.52 -6.03 -5.18
C ALA A 525 -10.36 -6.47 -3.72
N TYR A 526 -9.31 -6.02 -3.03
CA TYR A 526 -9.07 -6.36 -1.63
C TYR A 526 -10.12 -5.72 -0.71
N VAL A 527 -10.35 -4.41 -0.79
CA VAL A 527 -11.35 -3.74 0.05
C VAL A 527 -12.78 -4.20 -0.28
N SER A 528 -13.08 -4.49 -1.54
CA SER A 528 -14.38 -5.08 -1.93
C SER A 528 -14.55 -6.49 -1.35
N GLN A 529 -13.50 -7.30 -1.32
CA GLN A 529 -13.55 -8.62 -0.70
C GLN A 529 -13.73 -8.53 0.82
N LEU A 530 -13.02 -7.61 1.49
CA LEU A 530 -13.22 -7.37 2.92
C LEU A 530 -14.64 -6.90 3.22
N ALA A 531 -15.20 -6.01 2.40
CA ALA A 531 -16.58 -5.57 2.53
C ALA A 531 -17.57 -6.73 2.40
N ARG A 532 -17.38 -7.62 1.42
CA ARG A 532 -18.17 -8.85 1.26
C ARG A 532 -18.08 -9.78 2.46
N ASP A 533 -16.86 -9.98 2.98
CA ASP A 533 -16.64 -10.84 4.14
C ASP A 533 -17.38 -10.31 5.38
N MET A 534 -17.59 -8.99 5.47
CA MET A 534 -18.30 -8.32 6.56
C MET A 534 -19.79 -8.06 6.30
N HIS A 535 -20.31 -8.43 5.12
CA HIS A 535 -21.65 -8.04 4.66
C HIS A 535 -21.89 -6.51 4.65
N SER A 536 -20.87 -5.78 4.23
CA SER A 536 -20.86 -4.33 4.07
C SER A 536 -20.79 -3.89 2.60
N ASP A 537 -20.82 -4.83 1.65
CA ASP A 537 -20.87 -4.50 0.23
C ASP A 537 -22.31 -4.15 -0.19
N PRO A 538 -22.55 -2.93 -0.71
CA PRO A 538 -23.92 -2.48 -0.94
C PRO A 538 -24.51 -3.02 -2.25
N GLY A 539 -25.77 -3.45 -2.21
CA GLY A 539 -26.55 -3.85 -3.38
C GLY A 539 -26.94 -2.64 -4.25
N LEU A 540 -26.85 -2.75 -5.58
CA LEU A 540 -27.25 -1.64 -6.48
C LEU A 540 -28.71 -1.22 -6.30
N TRP A 541 -29.60 -2.19 -6.10
CA TRP A 541 -31.02 -1.93 -5.86
C TRP A 541 -31.27 -1.26 -4.51
N GLU A 542 -30.55 -1.68 -3.47
CA GLU A 542 -30.64 -1.12 -2.12
C GLU A 542 -30.12 0.31 -2.10
N LEU A 543 -28.98 0.57 -2.76
CA LEU A 543 -28.47 1.93 -2.95
C LEU A 543 -29.48 2.85 -3.65
N TRP A 544 -30.09 2.36 -4.72
CA TRP A 544 -31.09 3.15 -5.45
C TRP A 544 -32.32 3.45 -4.58
N ARG A 545 -32.85 2.44 -3.87
CA ARG A 545 -34.05 2.56 -3.04
C ARG A 545 -33.81 3.44 -1.81
N ASP A 546 -32.70 3.23 -1.10
CA ASP A 546 -32.49 3.81 0.24
C ASP A 546 -31.71 5.13 0.18
N TYR A 547 -30.88 5.33 -0.86
CA TYR A 547 -30.01 6.51 -0.99
C TYR A 547 -30.23 7.32 -2.27
N GLY A 548 -30.91 6.76 -3.27
CA GLY A 548 -31.26 7.44 -4.51
C GLY A 548 -30.24 7.23 -5.65
N VAL A 549 -30.63 7.69 -6.85
CA VAL A 549 -29.87 7.50 -8.10
C VAL A 549 -28.46 8.09 -8.03
N LYS A 550 -28.30 9.26 -7.38
CA LYS A 550 -26.99 9.95 -7.32
C LYS A 550 -25.94 9.13 -6.58
N THR A 551 -26.30 8.56 -5.43
CA THR A 551 -25.40 7.70 -4.64
C THR A 551 -25.07 6.40 -5.39
N MET A 552 -26.07 5.79 -6.04
CA MET A 552 -25.86 4.60 -6.88
C MET A 552 -24.89 4.86 -8.04
N LEU A 553 -25.07 5.97 -8.77
CA LEU A 553 -24.16 6.35 -9.86
C LEU A 553 -22.75 6.68 -9.35
N CYS A 554 -22.66 7.30 -8.17
CA CYS A 554 -21.37 7.58 -7.55
C CYS A 554 -20.60 6.28 -7.23
N TYR A 555 -21.29 5.30 -6.67
CA TYR A 555 -20.72 3.97 -6.41
C TYR A 555 -20.30 3.24 -7.69
N ALA A 556 -21.11 3.36 -8.75
CA ALA A 556 -20.86 2.69 -10.02
C ALA A 556 -19.63 3.25 -10.76
N LEU A 557 -19.50 4.57 -10.81
CA LEU A 557 -18.48 5.28 -11.59
C LEU A 557 -17.21 5.59 -10.79
N GLY A 558 -17.30 5.63 -9.46
CA GLY A 558 -16.18 5.91 -8.56
C GLY A 558 -15.24 4.73 -8.37
N ALA A 559 -14.08 5.02 -7.77
CA ALA A 559 -13.17 4.00 -7.25
C ALA A 559 -13.74 3.32 -6.00
N ALA A 560 -13.11 2.23 -5.55
CA ALA A 560 -13.52 1.49 -4.36
C ALA A 560 -13.18 2.27 -3.06
N PHE A 561 -13.84 3.40 -2.83
CA PHE A 561 -13.68 4.19 -1.62
C PHE A 561 -14.30 3.45 -0.43
N THR A 562 -13.58 3.37 0.69
CA THR A 562 -14.07 2.68 1.90
C THR A 562 -15.32 3.32 2.50
N VAL A 563 -15.56 4.59 2.18
CA VAL A 563 -16.79 5.35 2.46
C VAL A 563 -18.03 4.57 2.00
N PHE A 564 -17.99 3.92 0.83
CA PHE A 564 -19.13 3.16 0.32
C PHE A 564 -19.52 1.97 1.21
N TYR A 565 -18.54 1.35 1.87
CA TYR A 565 -18.77 0.18 2.73
C TYR A 565 -19.25 0.54 4.14
N ARG A 566 -19.54 1.83 4.39
CA ARG A 566 -20.26 2.31 5.58
C ARG A 566 -21.70 2.75 5.30
N LEU A 567 -22.17 2.60 4.06
CA LEU A 567 -23.59 2.78 3.75
C LEU A 567 -24.41 1.62 4.32
N GLU A 568 -23.83 0.41 4.31
CA GLU A 568 -24.48 -0.82 4.76
C GLU A 568 -23.58 -1.67 5.66
N GLY A 569 -24.17 -2.71 6.26
CA GLY A 569 -23.49 -3.63 7.14
C GLY A 569 -23.30 -3.14 8.58
N PRO A 570 -22.49 -3.85 9.38
CA PRO A 570 -22.39 -3.63 10.83
C PRO A 570 -21.77 -2.27 11.22
N TRP A 571 -21.01 -1.66 10.31
CA TRP A 571 -20.33 -0.37 10.51
C TRP A 571 -21.07 0.82 9.89
N LYS A 572 -22.36 0.65 9.58
CA LYS A 572 -23.22 1.69 8.98
C LYS A 572 -23.13 3.03 9.72
N ASP A 573 -23.06 4.11 8.95
CA ASP A 573 -23.10 5.50 9.44
C ASP A 573 -23.89 6.39 8.45
N ALA A 574 -24.93 7.06 8.95
CA ALA A 574 -25.81 7.90 8.13
C ALA A 574 -25.12 9.15 7.54
N ARG A 575 -24.07 9.66 8.20
CA ARG A 575 -23.35 10.88 7.79
C ARG A 575 -22.56 10.69 6.49
N VAL A 576 -22.26 9.43 6.16
CA VAL A 576 -21.48 9.02 5.00
C VAL A 576 -22.19 9.38 3.68
N LYS A 577 -23.53 9.40 3.66
CA LYS A 577 -24.31 9.78 2.47
C LYS A 577 -23.90 11.16 1.95
N GLU A 578 -23.80 12.15 2.85
CA GLU A 578 -23.43 13.51 2.47
C GLU A 578 -22.02 13.57 1.87
N THR A 579 -21.09 12.79 2.42
CA THR A 579 -19.72 12.68 1.91
C THR A 579 -19.71 12.13 0.48
N VAL A 580 -20.50 11.07 0.22
CA VAL A 580 -20.63 10.47 -1.11
C VAL A 580 -21.19 11.48 -2.12
N GLU A 581 -22.27 12.17 -1.76
CA GLU A 581 -22.97 13.09 -2.66
C GLU A 581 -22.24 14.42 -2.89
N ARG A 582 -21.26 14.75 -2.04
CA ARG A 582 -20.42 15.94 -2.16
C ARG A 582 -19.01 15.60 -2.63
N GLU A 583 -18.15 15.13 -1.73
CA GLU A 583 -16.72 14.92 -1.96
C GLU A 583 -16.45 13.91 -3.08
N LEU A 584 -17.09 12.73 -3.03
CA LEU A 584 -16.83 11.67 -4.00
C LEU A 584 -17.48 11.96 -5.34
N TRP A 585 -18.69 12.54 -5.34
CA TRP A 585 -19.36 12.99 -6.56
C TRP A 585 -18.53 14.01 -7.33
N ASP A 586 -17.85 14.93 -6.63
CA ASP A 586 -16.98 15.93 -7.25
C ASP A 586 -15.85 15.28 -8.08
N THR A 587 -15.28 14.16 -7.64
CA THR A 587 -14.27 13.42 -8.43
C THR A 587 -14.80 12.94 -9.77
N ILE A 588 -16.08 12.53 -9.80
CA ILE A 588 -16.76 12.07 -11.02
C ILE A 588 -17.11 13.26 -11.91
N VAL A 589 -17.52 14.39 -11.33
CA VAL A 589 -17.83 15.62 -12.08
C VAL A 589 -16.57 16.19 -12.73
N ARG A 590 -15.46 16.30 -11.99
CA ARG A 590 -14.17 16.81 -12.50
C ARG A 590 -13.64 16.01 -13.69
N ARG A 591 -14.00 14.72 -13.78
CA ARG A 591 -13.61 13.83 -14.87
C ARG A 591 -14.27 14.15 -16.21
N GLY A 592 -15.40 14.86 -16.19
CA GLY A 592 -16.15 15.24 -17.38
C GLY A 592 -16.82 14.06 -18.09
N VAL A 593 -17.71 14.36 -19.05
CA VAL A 593 -18.53 13.33 -19.74
C VAL A 593 -17.66 12.36 -20.55
N GLY A 594 -16.71 12.87 -21.33
CA GLY A 594 -15.81 12.02 -22.15
C GLY A 594 -14.91 11.12 -21.30
N GLY A 595 -14.36 11.66 -20.19
CA GLY A 595 -13.55 10.89 -19.27
C GLY A 595 -14.36 9.78 -18.59
N ASN A 596 -15.59 10.07 -18.14
CA ASN A 596 -16.49 9.09 -17.52
C ASN A 596 -16.89 7.97 -18.48
N LEU A 597 -17.12 8.29 -19.76
CA LEU A 597 -17.39 7.30 -20.79
C LEU A 597 -16.19 6.36 -21.00
N MET A 598 -14.99 6.94 -21.22
CA MET A 598 -13.78 6.19 -21.59
C MET A 598 -13.21 5.31 -20.48
N MET A 599 -13.01 5.84 -19.27
CA MET A 599 -12.35 5.10 -18.18
C MET A 599 -13.36 4.44 -17.21
N GLY A 600 -14.66 4.45 -17.53
CA GLY A 600 -15.74 4.13 -16.58
C GLY A 600 -16.79 3.26 -17.21
N VAL A 601 -17.66 3.86 -18.03
CA VAL A 601 -18.77 3.13 -18.67
C VAL A 601 -18.28 2.04 -19.63
N ILE A 602 -17.30 2.33 -20.48
CA ILE A 602 -16.77 1.34 -21.45
C ILE A 602 -16.17 0.11 -20.73
N PRO A 603 -15.22 0.26 -19.77
CA PRO A 603 -14.73 -0.87 -18.98
C PRO A 603 -15.84 -1.62 -18.24
N MET A 604 -16.78 -0.89 -17.63
CA MET A 604 -17.88 -1.48 -16.87
C MET A 604 -18.78 -2.36 -17.75
N ILE A 605 -19.13 -1.90 -18.96
CA ILE A 605 -19.91 -2.69 -19.92
C ILE A 605 -19.12 -3.93 -20.34
N PHE A 606 -17.84 -3.75 -20.71
CA PHE A 606 -16.99 -4.86 -21.15
C PHE A 606 -16.87 -5.96 -20.08
N TYR A 607 -16.52 -5.61 -18.85
CA TYR A 607 -16.43 -6.58 -17.76
C TYR A 607 -17.80 -7.08 -17.31
N GLY A 608 -18.84 -6.25 -17.37
CA GLY A 608 -20.21 -6.66 -17.09
C GLY A 608 -20.67 -7.79 -18.01
N TRP A 609 -20.40 -7.67 -19.32
CA TRP A 609 -20.68 -8.74 -20.29
C TRP A 609 -19.90 -10.02 -20.00
N LEU A 610 -18.61 -9.93 -19.66
CA LEU A 610 -17.80 -11.10 -19.31
C LEU A 610 -18.34 -11.83 -18.07
N ASN A 611 -18.70 -11.08 -17.02
CA ASN A 611 -19.26 -11.66 -15.80
C ASN A 611 -20.66 -12.25 -16.04
N ALA A 612 -21.51 -11.58 -16.83
CA ALA A 612 -22.84 -12.06 -17.19
C ALA A 612 -22.78 -13.35 -18.04
N LEU A 613 -21.83 -13.43 -18.98
CA LEU A 613 -21.60 -14.64 -19.77
C LEU A 613 -21.14 -15.80 -18.89
N ALA A 614 -20.20 -15.55 -17.96
CA ALA A 614 -19.75 -16.56 -17.02
C ALA A 614 -20.89 -17.07 -16.13
N TRP A 615 -21.74 -16.16 -15.63
CA TRP A 615 -22.92 -16.51 -14.87
C TRP A 615 -23.92 -17.33 -15.70
N LEU A 616 -24.20 -16.93 -16.95
CA LEU A 616 -25.10 -17.68 -17.83
C LEU A 616 -24.58 -19.09 -18.12
N LEU A 617 -23.27 -19.23 -18.35
CA LEU A 617 -22.63 -20.55 -18.50
C LEU A 617 -22.73 -21.40 -17.23
N GLU A 618 -22.58 -20.80 -16.04
CA GLU A 618 -22.78 -21.49 -14.76
C GLU A 618 -24.23 -21.95 -14.60
N GLN A 619 -25.21 -21.11 -14.92
CA GLN A 619 -26.63 -21.50 -14.87
C GLN A 619 -26.96 -22.62 -15.85
N VAL A 620 -26.45 -22.56 -17.08
CA VAL A 620 -26.61 -23.62 -18.08
C VAL A 620 -25.97 -24.92 -17.58
N LEU A 621 -24.79 -24.87 -16.97
CA LEU A 621 -24.12 -26.03 -16.39
C LEU A 621 -24.91 -26.60 -15.21
N HIS A 622 -25.47 -25.75 -14.34
CA HIS A 622 -26.34 -26.19 -13.25
C HIS A 622 -27.60 -26.87 -13.75
N LEU A 623 -28.24 -26.33 -14.79
CA LEU A 623 -29.42 -26.92 -15.43
C LEU A 623 -29.07 -28.25 -16.14
N ALA A 624 -27.90 -28.35 -16.77
CA ALA A 624 -27.44 -29.59 -17.41
C ALA A 624 -27.06 -30.69 -16.40
N LEU A 625 -26.53 -30.32 -15.23
CA LEU A 625 -26.14 -31.25 -14.16
C LEU A 625 -27.26 -31.56 -13.16
N LEU A 626 -28.40 -30.88 -13.26
CA LEU A 626 -29.57 -31.07 -12.41
C LEU A 626 -30.06 -32.53 -12.38
N PRO A 627 -30.17 -33.26 -13.51
CA PRO A 627 -30.53 -34.68 -13.52
C PRO A 627 -29.53 -35.56 -12.77
N ALA A 628 -28.22 -35.30 -12.92
CA ALA A 628 -27.16 -36.06 -12.25
C ALA A 628 -27.09 -35.77 -10.74
N ARG A 629 -27.44 -34.55 -10.31
CA ARG A 629 -27.54 -34.17 -8.88
C ARG A 629 -28.77 -34.78 -8.21
N VAL A 630 -29.91 -34.84 -8.91
CA VAL A 630 -31.14 -35.50 -8.41
C VAL A 630 -30.92 -37.01 -8.24
N LEU A 631 -30.08 -37.61 -9.08
CA LEU A 631 -29.69 -39.02 -8.99
C LEU A 631 -28.53 -39.32 -8.01
N GLY A 632 -28.03 -38.31 -7.29
CA GLY A 632 -26.97 -38.48 -6.27
C GLY A 632 -25.58 -38.81 -6.82
N VAL A 633 -25.33 -38.62 -8.12
CA VAL A 633 -24.06 -38.99 -8.79
C VAL A 633 -23.00 -37.90 -8.65
N VAL A 634 -23.39 -36.66 -8.32
CA VAL A 634 -22.50 -35.51 -8.20
C VAL A 634 -22.78 -34.77 -6.90
N GLU A 635 -21.81 -34.75 -5.99
CA GLU A 635 -21.88 -33.95 -4.76
C GLU A 635 -21.85 -32.44 -5.04
N LYS A 636 -22.39 -31.68 -4.08
CA LYS A 636 -22.59 -30.23 -4.14
C LYS A 636 -21.26 -29.47 -4.01
N GLU A 637 -20.38 -29.56 -5.00
CA GLU A 637 -19.20 -28.70 -5.05
C GLU A 637 -19.57 -27.30 -5.57
N SER A 638 -19.43 -26.30 -4.70
CA SER A 638 -19.52 -24.87 -5.00
C SER A 638 -18.11 -24.27 -5.14
N ALA A 639 -17.26 -24.86 -5.98
CA ALA A 639 -15.97 -24.30 -6.36
C ALA A 639 -15.62 -24.70 -7.81
N PRO A 640 -14.98 -23.82 -8.60
CA PRO A 640 -14.62 -24.15 -9.98
C PRO A 640 -13.59 -25.29 -10.00
N PRO A 641 -13.63 -26.20 -10.99
CA PRO A 641 -12.59 -27.21 -11.14
C PRO A 641 -11.26 -26.51 -11.39
N ALA A 642 -10.27 -26.79 -10.53
CA ALA A 642 -8.91 -26.25 -10.60
C ALA A 642 -8.09 -26.74 -11.82
N ALA A 643 -8.73 -27.38 -12.81
CA ALA A 643 -8.07 -28.13 -13.87
C ALA A 643 -8.35 -27.54 -15.25
N LEU A 644 -7.90 -26.31 -15.52
CA LEU A 644 -7.79 -25.81 -16.91
C LEU A 644 -6.58 -24.90 -17.18
N VAL A 645 -5.60 -24.82 -16.26
CA VAL A 645 -4.37 -24.01 -16.47
C VAL A 645 -3.13 -24.85 -16.18
N ASP A 646 -2.90 -25.90 -16.97
CA ASP A 646 -1.55 -26.50 -17.09
C ASP A 646 -1.27 -27.00 -18.51
N VAL A 647 -1.44 -26.12 -19.51
CA VAL A 647 -1.01 -26.37 -20.91
C VAL A 647 0.35 -25.70 -21.18
N ARG A 648 1.26 -25.67 -20.20
CA ARG A 648 2.64 -25.20 -20.44
C ARG A 648 3.74 -26.17 -20.02
N LYS A 649 3.41 -27.40 -19.65
CA LYS A 649 4.38 -28.51 -19.57
C LYS A 649 4.16 -29.52 -20.69
N ARG A 650 4.47 -29.11 -21.93
CA ARG A 650 4.82 -30.00 -23.06
C ARG A 650 5.21 -29.14 -24.28
N ARG A 651 6.43 -28.60 -24.24
CA ARG A 651 7.43 -28.59 -25.33
C ARG A 651 8.57 -27.65 -24.96
#